data_AF-A0A518EP45-F1
#
_entry.id   AF-A0A518EP45-F1
#
_cell.length_a   1.000
_cell.length_b   1.000
_cell.length_c   1.000
_cell.angle_alpha   90.00
_cell.angle_beta   90.00
_cell.angle_gamma   90.00
#
_symmetry.space_group_name_H-M   'P 1'
#
loop_
_entity.id
_entity.type
_entity.pdbx_description
1 polymer ?
#
loop_
_entity_poly.entity_id
_entity_poly.type
_entity_poly.pdbx_seq_one_letter_code
_entity_poly.pdbx_strand_id
1 'polypeptide(L)'
;MRKIQTPLLLALALASQGCGGSSSDSQDPPGGAGELTVSTGALVDGAAWQLNRPIEITLDRPVNFASVNLGSVVVQTVQNATPVNGTYSLGVDPVTGEEDGNMIRFQPHCPAHAGEVAGFEPGTDYELLIHGSDSYFPPLRARDGTVLENTLEVTFRTLAGSDPALIFYDPVAGPPSVVFRGRGGVPLTDSHSTRFELGSYQPSRVEMRADGLGGLQVDSGSIPLVPFGLPLNHYIAPTNQVALVVEFDQPVLLSRENLELLELQYFDLTWKTIPCQVEGLIGCGLRGSAVRLRPLGTLPPGLDLRLSIGSGFRDLVGQLDFSDRFEALPITGTTEQSPIGARVDALYESFAVGGSEPGSMEDVMSDLGAPRGYWDRGYISGVETPDGISRVRSKWHPVGLAGVQGGSTSVRPSFSLSGTDAEGVVRAAGGEVILDPTIIGPVPPAAMQEFAVELGPMQIMDPMGLRSAQPALLLGDRAILRQSPTTSAPSQSQIFGVDASGVHAILYMGYGCYAPGFSLDCVPWDLASSFPTGSGATVEITPQSFEVYTWIHRDSHHPDHRVTITFDAAPRLPNGQPDETMTYSATNGWTGDVTQFSGGDWGFIRFEVQFELDVSGDGYQALERSPVLDFLKVPIDFR
;
A
#
# COMPACT_ATOMS: atom_id res chain seq x y z
N MET A 1 -18.66 46.87 -32.49
CA MET A 1 -19.23 46.42 -31.22
C MET A 1 -18.18 45.60 -30.48
N ARG A 2 -17.47 46.23 -29.55
CA ARG A 2 -16.37 45.65 -28.76
C ARG A 2 -16.90 45.41 -27.35
N LYS A 3 -16.84 44.18 -26.84
CA LYS A 3 -17.01 43.89 -25.41
C LYS A 3 -15.62 43.74 -24.80
N ILE A 4 -15.30 44.70 -23.94
CA ILE A 4 -14.10 44.76 -23.11
C ILE A 4 -14.38 43.89 -21.88
N GLN A 5 -13.51 42.91 -21.63
CA GLN A 5 -13.47 42.17 -20.36
C GLN A 5 -12.57 42.91 -19.38
N THR A 6 -13.11 43.11 -18.19
CA THR A 6 -12.52 43.77 -17.03
C THR A 6 -11.63 42.78 -16.26
N PRO A 7 -10.39 43.13 -15.88
CA PRO A 7 -9.67 42.40 -14.84
C PRO A 7 -9.92 43.03 -13.46
N LEU A 8 -10.30 42.20 -12.48
CA LEU A 8 -10.43 42.57 -11.08
C LEU A 8 -9.03 42.52 -10.42
N LEU A 9 -8.44 43.69 -10.19
CA LEU A 9 -7.23 43.89 -9.41
C LEU A 9 -7.62 44.05 -7.93
N LEU A 10 -7.18 43.13 -7.06
CA LEU A 10 -7.32 43.27 -5.61
C LEU A 10 -6.13 44.09 -5.09
N ALA A 11 -6.39 45.34 -4.72
CA ALA A 11 -5.42 46.27 -4.17
C ALA A 11 -5.30 46.09 -2.64
N LEU A 12 -4.06 45.89 -2.19
CA LEU A 12 -3.63 45.95 -0.80
C LEU A 12 -3.65 47.42 -0.33
N ALA A 13 -4.47 47.76 0.66
CA ALA A 13 -4.48 49.09 1.26
C ALA A 13 -4.05 49.01 2.74
N LEU A 14 -2.80 49.42 2.99
CA LEU A 14 -2.31 49.84 4.29
C LEU A 14 -2.98 51.18 4.66
N ALA A 15 -3.66 51.22 5.80
CA ALA A 15 -4.06 52.47 6.44
C ALA A 15 -3.64 52.43 7.91
N SER A 16 -2.85 53.42 8.27
CA SER A 16 -2.36 53.72 9.61
C SER A 16 -3.24 54.76 10.30
N GLN A 17 -3.18 54.73 11.64
CA GLN A 17 -3.56 55.75 12.62
C GLN A 17 -5.03 55.86 13.08
N GLY A 18 -5.19 55.83 14.40
CA GLY A 18 -6.37 56.33 15.09
C GLY A 18 -6.40 55.96 16.57
N CYS A 19 -5.68 56.72 17.41
CA CYS A 19 -5.88 56.74 18.85
C CYS A 19 -7.34 57.11 19.18
N GLY A 20 -8.01 56.28 19.97
CA GLY A 20 -9.30 56.58 20.57
C GLY A 20 -9.41 55.82 21.88
N GLY A 21 -9.18 56.51 23.00
CA GLY A 21 -9.41 55.97 24.34
C GLY A 21 -10.89 55.82 24.62
N SER A 22 -11.31 54.64 25.06
CA SER A 22 -12.58 54.43 25.74
C SER A 22 -12.32 53.69 27.05
N SER A 23 -12.63 54.39 28.14
CA SER A 23 -13.12 53.90 29.43
C SER A 23 -12.96 52.41 29.73
N SER A 24 -12.12 52.16 30.72
CA SER A 24 -12.18 51.05 31.67
C SER A 24 -13.61 50.73 32.10
N ASP A 25 -14.17 49.65 31.59
CA ASP A 25 -15.12 48.81 32.32
C ASP A 25 -14.41 47.48 32.55
N SER A 26 -13.75 47.39 33.72
CA SER A 26 -13.32 46.14 34.31
C SER A 26 -14.58 45.38 34.72
N GLN A 27 -15.19 44.67 33.77
CA GLN A 27 -15.98 43.51 34.09
C GLN A 27 -15.00 42.43 34.53
N ASP A 28 -14.80 42.32 35.85
CA ASP A 28 -14.31 41.09 36.46
C ASP A 28 -15.09 39.90 35.86
N PRO A 29 -14.42 38.82 35.43
CA PRO A 29 -15.12 37.61 35.02
C PRO A 29 -16.00 37.14 36.20
N PRO A 30 -17.27 36.79 35.96
CA PRO A 30 -18.14 36.32 37.02
C PRO A 30 -17.67 34.95 37.51
N GLY A 31 -17.31 34.89 38.80
CA GLY A 31 -17.19 33.65 39.57
C GLY A 31 -15.80 33.01 39.50
N GLY A 32 -15.15 32.90 40.67
CA GLY A 32 -13.91 32.15 40.82
C GLY A 32 -14.07 30.74 40.25
N ALA A 33 -13.38 30.49 39.14
CA ALA A 33 -13.12 29.14 38.67
C ALA A 33 -12.45 28.41 39.82
N GLY A 34 -13.08 27.35 40.35
CA GLY A 34 -12.49 26.52 41.38
C GLY A 34 -11.13 25.95 40.95
N GLU A 35 -10.35 25.49 41.92
CA GLU A 35 -9.10 24.76 41.69
C GLU A 35 -9.35 23.59 40.72
N LEU A 36 -8.47 23.39 39.74
CA LEU A 36 -8.56 22.23 38.85
C LEU A 36 -8.19 20.97 39.63
N THR A 37 -9.13 20.04 39.76
CA THR A 37 -8.88 18.79 40.47
C THR A 37 -8.63 17.64 39.49
N VAL A 38 -7.71 16.75 39.88
CA VAL A 38 -7.29 15.60 39.08
C VAL A 38 -7.44 14.32 39.90
N SER A 39 -7.90 13.25 39.27
CA SER A 39 -7.97 11.90 39.82
C SER A 39 -7.34 10.91 38.86
N THR A 40 -6.56 9.96 39.38
CA THR A 40 -5.90 8.88 38.62
C THR A 40 -6.69 7.56 38.68
N GLY A 41 -7.93 7.61 39.17
CA GLY A 41 -8.84 6.47 39.23
C GLY A 41 -8.26 5.28 40.01
N ALA A 42 -7.97 4.20 39.29
CA ALA A 42 -7.45 2.95 39.85
C ALA A 42 -5.95 3.00 40.19
N LEU A 43 -5.20 3.96 39.65
CA LEU A 43 -3.79 4.11 39.92
C LEU A 43 -3.61 4.89 41.23
N VAL A 44 -3.19 4.19 42.28
CA VAL A 44 -2.89 4.75 43.61
C VAL A 44 -1.45 4.45 43.99
N ASP A 45 -0.92 5.14 45.01
CA ASP A 45 0.46 4.95 45.45
C ASP A 45 0.73 3.49 45.88
N GLY A 46 1.80 2.91 45.34
CA GLY A 46 2.17 1.51 45.53
C GLY A 46 1.31 0.50 44.77
N ALA A 47 0.45 0.93 43.83
CA ALA A 47 -0.39 0.01 43.05
C ALA A 47 0.46 -0.99 42.24
N ALA A 48 -0.06 -2.21 42.10
CA ALA A 48 0.46 -3.18 41.15
C ALA A 48 -0.20 -2.96 39.78
N TRP A 49 0.60 -2.87 38.71
CA TRP A 49 0.14 -2.50 37.38
C TRP A 49 0.55 -3.51 36.31
N GLN A 50 -0.34 -3.79 35.36
CA GLN A 50 -0.04 -4.63 34.21
C GLN A 50 0.61 -3.81 33.07
N LEU A 51 1.37 -4.48 32.21
CA LEU A 51 2.26 -3.84 31.24
C LEU A 51 1.54 -3.10 30.09
N ASN A 52 0.37 -3.56 29.68
CA ASN A 52 -0.46 -2.90 28.66
C ASN A 52 -1.66 -2.14 29.25
N ARG A 53 -1.76 -2.05 30.59
CA ARG A 53 -2.91 -1.41 31.23
C ARG A 53 -2.84 0.10 31.06
N PRO A 54 -3.85 0.73 30.46
CA PRO A 54 -3.91 2.18 30.30
C PRO A 54 -3.96 2.88 31.66
N ILE A 55 -3.35 4.06 31.74
CA ILE A 55 -3.51 4.97 32.88
C ILE A 55 -4.54 6.02 32.48
N GLU A 56 -5.61 6.14 33.27
CA GLU A 56 -6.69 7.09 33.04
C GLU A 56 -6.65 8.18 34.11
N ILE A 57 -6.65 9.43 33.66
CA ILE A 57 -6.53 10.62 34.47
C ILE A 57 -7.77 11.46 34.20
N THR A 58 -8.66 11.57 35.17
CA THR A 58 -9.91 12.33 35.07
C THR A 58 -9.75 13.69 35.74
N LEU A 59 -10.15 14.72 35.02
CA LEU A 59 -10.25 16.09 35.50
C LEU A 59 -11.73 16.37 35.84
N ASP A 60 -11.99 17.27 36.77
CA ASP A 60 -13.36 17.75 37.03
C ASP A 60 -13.90 18.67 35.92
N ARG A 61 -13.08 18.99 34.91
CA ARG A 61 -13.36 19.91 33.81
C ARG A 61 -12.70 19.45 32.51
N PRO A 62 -13.18 19.89 31.33
CA PRO A 62 -12.60 19.46 30.06
C PRO A 62 -11.13 19.85 29.93
N VAL A 63 -10.28 18.88 29.58
CA VAL A 63 -8.85 19.08 29.40
C VAL A 63 -8.56 19.95 28.17
N ASN A 64 -7.59 20.86 28.29
CA ASN A 64 -6.94 21.43 27.12
C ASN A 64 -5.88 20.44 26.64
N PHE A 65 -6.23 19.56 25.70
CA PHE A 65 -5.34 18.48 25.28
C PHE A 65 -4.01 18.98 24.68
N ALA A 66 -3.95 20.22 24.16
CA ALA A 66 -2.70 20.83 23.71
C ALA A 66 -1.70 21.08 24.86
N SER A 67 -2.17 21.08 26.10
CA SER A 67 -1.31 21.14 27.29
C SER A 67 -0.76 19.77 27.71
N VAL A 68 -1.25 18.65 27.14
CA VAL A 68 -0.83 17.28 27.48
C VAL A 68 0.39 16.90 26.63
N ASN A 69 1.55 16.79 27.27
CA ASN A 69 2.81 16.37 26.65
C ASN A 69 3.77 15.84 27.73
N LEU A 70 4.94 15.35 27.32
CA LEU A 70 6.00 14.84 28.21
C LEU A 70 6.58 15.88 29.20
N GLY A 71 6.12 17.13 29.18
CA GLY A 71 6.45 18.14 30.18
C GLY A 71 5.33 18.42 31.17
N SER A 72 4.10 17.94 30.96
CA SER A 72 2.96 18.19 31.86
C SER A 72 2.40 16.92 32.47
N VAL A 73 2.42 15.82 31.72
CA VAL A 73 2.05 14.48 32.18
C VAL A 73 3.18 13.54 31.77
N VAL A 74 3.83 12.93 32.76
CA VAL A 74 5.01 12.09 32.54
C VAL A 74 4.83 10.78 33.29
N VAL A 75 5.01 9.67 32.58
CA VAL A 75 5.18 8.36 33.19
C VAL A 75 6.64 7.97 32.99
N GLN A 76 7.36 7.73 34.09
CA GLN A 76 8.79 7.43 34.03
C GLN A 76 9.21 6.43 35.09
N THR A 77 10.38 5.82 34.91
CA THR A 77 10.99 4.93 35.90
C THR A 77 11.51 5.72 37.11
N VAL A 78 11.28 5.22 38.32
CA VAL A 78 11.76 5.88 39.56
C VAL A 78 13.29 5.93 39.64
N GLN A 79 13.96 4.91 39.09
CA GLN A 79 15.41 4.73 39.27
C GLN A 79 16.27 5.71 38.46
N ASN A 80 15.82 6.09 37.27
CA ASN A 80 16.61 6.89 36.31
C ASN A 80 15.77 7.90 35.52
N ALA A 81 14.52 8.16 35.91
CA ALA A 81 13.62 9.13 35.26
C ALA A 81 13.54 8.95 33.73
N THR A 82 13.55 7.70 33.27
CA THR A 82 13.41 7.40 31.83
C THR A 82 11.93 7.37 31.48
N PRO A 83 11.47 8.23 30.55
CA PRO A 83 10.07 8.24 30.14
C PRO A 83 9.65 6.92 29.51
N VAL A 84 8.45 6.49 29.84
CA VAL A 84 7.81 5.29 29.29
C VAL A 84 7.31 5.60 27.88
N ASN A 85 7.62 4.70 26.94
CA ASN A 85 7.09 4.81 25.59
C ASN A 85 5.58 4.52 25.58
N GLY A 86 4.79 5.45 25.07
CA GLY A 86 3.34 5.34 25.00
C GLY A 86 2.72 6.53 24.30
N THR A 87 1.41 6.51 24.16
CA THR A 87 0.64 7.58 23.53
C THR A 87 -0.38 8.17 24.49
N TYR A 88 -0.54 9.49 24.42
CA TYR A 88 -1.63 10.20 25.09
C TYR A 88 -2.80 10.36 24.13
N SER A 89 -4.01 10.11 24.60
CA SER A 89 -5.26 10.42 23.91
C SER A 89 -6.29 10.97 24.90
N LEU A 90 -7.41 11.48 24.39
CA LEU A 90 -8.60 11.59 25.23
C LEU A 90 -9.07 10.19 25.63
N GLY A 91 -9.64 10.08 26.83
CA GLY A 91 -10.34 8.87 27.26
C GLY A 91 -11.66 8.71 26.52
N VAL A 92 -12.38 7.64 26.83
CA VAL A 92 -13.76 7.46 26.36
C VAL A 92 -14.67 7.18 27.53
N ASP A 93 -15.90 7.66 27.41
CA ASP A 93 -16.96 7.33 28.34
C ASP A 93 -17.26 5.82 28.19
N PRO A 94 -17.20 5.03 29.27
CA PRO A 94 -17.39 3.58 29.21
C PRO A 94 -18.84 3.17 28.88
N VAL A 95 -19.80 4.08 28.99
CA VAL A 95 -21.21 3.85 28.70
C VAL A 95 -21.53 4.17 27.24
N THR A 96 -21.02 5.29 26.71
CA THR A 96 -21.35 5.74 25.35
C THR A 96 -20.30 5.34 24.32
N GLY A 97 -19.05 5.11 24.74
CA GLY A 97 -17.89 4.90 23.88
C GLY A 97 -17.44 6.15 23.13
N GLU A 98 -18.00 7.32 23.44
CA GLU A 98 -17.59 8.61 22.89
C GLU A 98 -16.38 9.19 23.65
N GLU A 99 -15.61 10.08 23.01
CA GLU A 99 -14.48 10.74 23.65
C GLU A 99 -14.94 11.54 24.89
N ASP A 100 -14.31 11.26 26.03
CA ASP A 100 -14.53 12.01 27.26
C ASP A 100 -13.52 13.16 27.33
N GLY A 101 -14.01 14.38 27.10
CA GLY A 101 -13.22 15.60 27.16
C GLY A 101 -12.60 15.87 28.53
N ASN A 102 -13.03 15.19 29.59
CA ASN A 102 -12.49 15.33 30.94
C ASN A 102 -11.43 14.27 31.28
N MET A 103 -11.17 13.32 30.38
CA MET A 103 -10.26 12.21 30.65
C MET A 103 -9.05 12.24 29.72
N ILE A 104 -7.85 12.15 30.30
CA ILE A 104 -6.61 11.87 29.58
C ILE A 104 -6.32 10.39 29.77
N ARG A 105 -5.99 9.71 28.68
CA ARG A 105 -5.55 8.33 28.70
C ARG A 105 -4.11 8.24 28.22
N PHE A 106 -3.26 7.59 29.02
CA PHE A 106 -1.94 7.14 28.58
C PHE A 106 -2.02 5.65 28.27
N GLN A 107 -1.75 5.29 27.01
CA GLN A 107 -1.66 3.92 26.54
C GLN A 107 -0.18 3.55 26.38
N PRO A 108 0.37 2.66 27.22
CA PRO A 108 1.72 2.15 27.03
C PRO A 108 1.85 1.47 25.67
N HIS A 109 3.01 1.59 25.04
CA HIS A 109 3.31 0.88 23.80
C HIS A 109 3.25 -0.63 24.02
N CYS A 110 2.51 -1.35 23.18
CA CYS A 110 2.39 -2.79 23.34
C CYS A 110 3.51 -3.57 22.64
N PRO A 111 3.94 -4.71 23.20
CA PRO A 111 4.94 -5.53 22.55
C PRO A 111 4.34 -6.09 21.27
N ALA A 112 5.04 -5.96 20.14
CA ALA A 112 4.69 -6.72 18.95
C ALA A 112 5.04 -8.20 19.16
N HIS A 113 6.12 -8.48 19.90
CA HIS A 113 6.64 -9.84 20.13
C HIS A 113 7.03 -10.07 21.60
N ALA A 114 7.02 -11.34 22.02
CA ALA A 114 7.48 -11.72 23.35
C ALA A 114 8.96 -11.37 23.53
N GLY A 115 9.27 -10.38 24.37
CA GLY A 115 10.63 -9.92 24.67
C GLY A 115 10.97 -8.51 24.15
N GLU A 116 10.08 -7.85 23.41
CA GLU A 116 10.21 -6.43 23.11
C GLU A 116 9.92 -5.57 24.34
N VAL A 117 10.64 -4.44 24.50
CA VAL A 117 10.41 -3.48 25.60
C VAL A 117 9.11 -2.72 25.33
N ALA A 118 8.04 -3.18 25.96
CA ALA A 118 6.67 -2.77 25.72
C ALA A 118 6.23 -1.59 26.60
N GLY A 119 6.85 -0.42 26.41
CA GLY A 119 6.60 0.76 27.25
C GLY A 119 7.04 0.52 28.70
N PHE A 120 6.27 -0.27 29.43
CA PHE A 120 6.58 -0.82 30.75
C PHE A 120 7.41 -2.10 30.69
N GLU A 121 8.31 -2.26 31.65
CA GLU A 121 9.11 -3.45 31.89
C GLU A 121 8.54 -4.25 33.09
N PRO A 122 8.62 -5.59 33.10
CA PRO A 122 8.15 -6.40 34.23
C PRO A 122 8.93 -6.15 35.53
N GLY A 123 8.21 -5.95 36.64
CA GLY A 123 8.78 -5.87 37.98
C GLY A 123 9.47 -4.54 38.34
N THR A 124 9.26 -3.50 37.54
CA THR A 124 9.93 -2.19 37.64
C THR A 124 9.05 -1.15 38.35
N ASP A 125 9.68 -0.28 39.13
CA ASP A 125 9.02 0.83 39.82
C ASP A 125 8.93 2.06 38.91
N TYR A 126 7.72 2.61 38.78
CA TYR A 126 7.38 3.76 37.95
C TYR A 126 6.72 4.86 38.78
N GLU A 127 6.75 6.07 38.26
CA GLU A 127 6.03 7.22 38.78
C GLU A 127 5.25 7.91 37.66
N LEU A 128 4.04 8.35 38.00
CA LEU A 128 3.24 9.28 37.22
C LEU A 128 3.38 10.67 37.85
N LEU A 129 3.85 11.63 37.06
CA LEU A 129 3.96 13.04 37.42
C LEU A 129 2.96 13.85 36.58
N ILE A 130 2.07 14.59 37.25
CA ILE A 130 1.18 15.56 36.62
C ILE A 130 1.54 16.94 37.16
N HIS A 131 2.23 17.72 36.34
CA HIS A 131 2.81 18.97 36.76
C HIS A 131 1.74 20.05 37.00
N GLY A 132 1.81 20.63 38.20
CA GLY A 132 1.09 21.84 38.58
C GLY A 132 1.92 23.09 38.36
N SER A 133 1.32 24.24 38.67
CA SER A 133 1.95 25.55 38.59
C SER A 133 3.05 25.79 39.64
N ASP A 134 3.13 24.90 40.64
CA ASP A 134 4.18 24.82 41.64
C ASP A 134 5.51 24.22 41.11
N SER A 135 5.50 23.67 39.90
CA SER A 135 6.69 23.09 39.25
C SER A 135 7.34 24.06 38.25
N TYR A 136 8.59 23.77 37.86
CA TYR A 136 9.26 24.50 36.77
C TYR A 136 8.78 24.09 35.37
N PHE A 137 7.97 23.04 35.27
CA PHE A 137 7.50 22.48 34.01
C PHE A 137 6.14 23.07 33.61
N PRO A 138 5.75 23.00 32.33
CA PRO A 138 4.44 23.49 31.90
C PRO A 138 3.31 22.76 32.63
N PRO A 139 2.40 23.48 33.31
CA PRO A 139 1.33 22.83 34.07
C PRO A 139 0.26 22.25 33.15
N LEU A 140 -0.42 21.21 33.63
CA LEU A 140 -1.65 20.72 33.00
C LEU A 140 -2.75 21.80 33.05
N ARG A 141 -3.51 21.95 31.96
CA ARG A 141 -4.54 22.98 31.82
C ARG A 141 -5.89 22.40 31.41
N ALA A 142 -6.96 22.98 31.95
CA ALA A 142 -8.31 22.83 31.43
C ALA A 142 -8.55 23.75 30.22
N ARG A 143 -9.60 23.46 29.44
CA ARG A 143 -9.96 24.19 28.21
C ARG A 143 -10.38 25.64 28.45
N ASP A 144 -10.86 25.94 29.65
CA ASP A 144 -11.18 27.31 30.09
C ASP A 144 -9.97 28.09 30.65
N GLY A 145 -8.79 27.46 30.67
CA GLY A 145 -7.53 28.09 31.07
C GLY A 145 -7.16 27.88 32.54
N THR A 146 -8.01 27.26 33.37
CA THR A 146 -7.64 26.89 34.75
C THR A 146 -6.44 25.92 34.72
N VAL A 147 -5.45 26.18 35.59
CA VAL A 147 -4.24 25.38 35.73
C VAL A 147 -4.35 24.44 36.92
N LEU A 148 -3.69 23.28 36.85
CA LEU A 148 -3.43 22.48 38.04
C LEU A 148 -2.49 23.26 38.96
N GLU A 149 -2.86 23.49 40.22
CA GLU A 149 -2.04 24.30 41.13
C GLU A 149 -0.85 23.52 41.66
N ASN A 150 -1.11 22.33 42.18
CA ASN A 150 -0.15 21.47 42.86
C ASN A 150 0.21 20.25 41.99
N THR A 151 1.49 19.91 41.92
CA THR A 151 1.97 18.73 41.20
C THR A 151 1.48 17.46 41.89
N LEU A 152 0.89 16.54 41.11
CA LEU A 152 0.51 15.22 41.57
C LEU A 152 1.59 14.21 41.22
N GLU A 153 2.00 13.43 42.21
CA GLU A 153 2.96 12.33 42.07
C GLU A 153 2.31 11.04 42.58
N VAL A 154 2.37 9.98 41.77
CA VAL A 154 1.86 8.65 42.13
C VAL A 154 2.89 7.60 41.75
N THR A 155 3.42 6.85 42.72
CA THR A 155 4.33 5.74 42.45
C THR A 155 3.57 4.43 42.31
N PHE A 156 4.02 3.56 41.41
CA PHE A 156 3.43 2.24 41.21
C PHE A 156 4.47 1.25 40.72
N ARG A 157 4.16 -0.04 40.78
CA ARG A 157 5.07 -1.11 40.36
C ARG A 157 4.41 -2.03 39.38
N THR A 158 5.10 -2.37 38.30
CA THR A 158 4.61 -3.36 37.35
C THR A 158 4.76 -4.77 37.89
N LEU A 159 3.87 -5.68 37.47
CA LEU A 159 3.95 -7.08 37.87
C LEU A 159 5.21 -7.76 37.31
N ALA A 160 5.89 -8.54 38.15
CA ALA A 160 7.05 -9.34 37.75
C ALA A 160 6.60 -10.72 37.28
N GLY A 161 7.26 -11.27 36.26
CA GLY A 161 7.01 -12.62 35.77
C GLY A 161 7.14 -12.74 34.26
N SER A 162 6.90 -13.95 33.76
CA SER A 162 6.88 -14.26 32.32
C SER A 162 5.54 -14.85 31.86
N ASP A 163 4.58 -15.02 32.77
CA ASP A 163 3.24 -15.51 32.46
C ASP A 163 2.38 -14.38 31.89
N PRO A 164 2.01 -14.41 30.60
CA PRO A 164 1.25 -13.34 29.96
C PRO A 164 -0.09 -13.05 30.66
N ALA A 165 -0.74 -14.08 31.20
CA ALA A 165 -2.03 -13.94 31.87
C ALA A 165 -1.96 -13.16 33.19
N LEU A 166 -0.76 -13.06 33.79
CA LEU A 166 -0.54 -12.29 35.00
C LEU A 166 -0.07 -10.87 34.69
N ILE A 167 0.86 -10.71 33.75
CA ILE A 167 1.55 -9.44 33.53
C ILE A 167 0.82 -8.51 32.56
N PHE A 168 -0.07 -9.02 31.71
CA PHE A 168 -0.90 -8.21 30.82
C PHE A 168 -2.34 -8.12 31.35
N TYR A 169 -2.94 -6.97 31.11
CA TYR A 169 -4.33 -6.66 31.36
C TYR A 169 -5.18 -7.16 30.19
N ASP A 170 -6.19 -7.95 30.55
CA ASP A 170 -7.22 -8.44 29.65
C ASP A 170 -8.49 -7.57 29.79
N PRO A 171 -8.83 -6.73 28.80
CA PRO A 171 -10.06 -5.96 28.85
C PRO A 171 -11.32 -6.82 28.61
N VAL A 172 -11.19 -7.98 27.96
CA VAL A 172 -12.33 -8.80 27.52
C VAL A 172 -11.99 -10.27 27.72
N ALA A 173 -12.64 -10.91 28.68
CA ALA A 173 -12.43 -12.33 28.92
C ALA A 173 -12.90 -13.18 27.74
N GLY A 174 -12.03 -14.07 27.25
CA GLY A 174 -12.26 -14.98 26.14
C GLY A 174 -11.21 -14.83 25.04
N PRO A 175 -11.26 -15.65 23.97
CA PRO A 175 -10.44 -15.43 22.80
C PRO A 175 -10.84 -14.14 22.06
N PRO A 176 -9.92 -13.51 21.30
CA PRO A 176 -10.20 -12.28 20.57
C PRO A 176 -11.42 -12.41 19.68
N SER A 177 -12.30 -11.43 19.59
CA SER A 177 -13.44 -11.45 18.67
C SER A 177 -13.34 -10.35 17.63
N VAL A 178 -13.73 -10.66 16.39
CA VAL A 178 -13.70 -9.70 15.29
C VAL A 178 -14.82 -8.66 15.47
N VAL A 179 -14.44 -7.38 15.38
CA VAL A 179 -15.32 -6.25 15.57
C VAL A 179 -15.96 -5.86 14.24
N PHE A 180 -17.30 -5.88 14.19
CA PHE A 180 -18.11 -5.35 13.09
C PHE A 180 -19.16 -4.38 13.62
N ARG A 181 -19.50 -3.36 12.83
CA ARG A 181 -20.55 -2.39 13.19
C ARG A 181 -21.88 -3.07 13.44
N GLY A 182 -22.59 -2.67 14.49
CA GLY A 182 -23.89 -3.21 14.88
C GLY A 182 -23.86 -4.61 15.51
N ARG A 183 -22.72 -5.31 15.48
CA ARG A 183 -22.53 -6.60 16.16
C ARG A 183 -22.12 -6.34 17.60
N GLY A 184 -22.67 -7.10 18.57
CA GLY A 184 -22.28 -6.96 19.98
C GLY A 184 -22.52 -5.58 20.61
N GLY A 185 -23.39 -4.75 20.02
CA GLY A 185 -23.64 -3.38 20.49
C GLY A 185 -22.67 -2.32 19.95
N VAL A 186 -21.73 -2.69 19.07
CA VAL A 186 -20.81 -1.76 18.42
C VAL A 186 -21.62 -0.71 17.62
N PRO A 187 -21.41 0.60 17.82
CA PRO A 187 -22.13 1.64 17.09
C PRO A 187 -21.96 1.53 15.57
N LEU A 188 -23.01 1.86 14.80
CA LEU A 188 -22.92 1.89 13.33
C LEU A 188 -21.98 2.98 12.79
N THR A 189 -21.61 3.94 13.63
CA THR A 189 -20.69 5.03 13.32
C THR A 189 -19.26 4.76 13.75
N ASP A 190 -18.98 3.57 14.31
CA ASP A 190 -17.65 3.24 14.83
C ASP A 190 -16.60 3.19 13.72
N SER A 191 -15.55 4.00 13.83
CA SER A 191 -14.43 4.02 12.88
C SER A 191 -13.41 2.89 13.09
N HIS A 192 -13.52 2.12 14.19
CA HIS A 192 -12.65 1.02 14.57
C HIS A 192 -13.37 -0.33 14.40
N SER A 193 -13.87 -0.55 13.19
CA SER A 193 -14.47 -1.81 12.78
C SER A 193 -13.68 -2.46 11.64
N THR A 194 -13.83 -3.78 11.52
CA THR A 194 -13.30 -4.57 10.41
C THR A 194 -13.85 -4.06 9.10
N ARG A 195 -12.97 -3.81 8.14
CA ARG A 195 -13.26 -3.06 6.90
C ARG A 195 -12.30 -3.44 5.77
N PHE A 196 -12.70 -3.14 4.53
CA PHE A 196 -11.73 -3.13 3.43
C PHE A 196 -11.17 -1.73 3.20
N GLU A 197 -9.89 -1.67 2.87
CA GLU A 197 -9.17 -0.49 2.40
C GLU A 197 -8.95 -0.61 0.89
N LEU A 198 -9.38 0.39 0.13
CA LEU A 198 -9.22 0.46 -1.34
C LEU A 198 -8.23 1.56 -1.70
N GLY A 199 -7.14 1.19 -2.36
CA GLY A 199 -6.06 2.11 -2.70
C GLY A 199 -4.86 1.99 -1.75
N SER A 200 -3.66 2.31 -2.23
CA SER A 200 -2.42 2.23 -1.42
C SER A 200 -2.08 3.51 -0.63
N TYR A 201 -2.26 4.70 -1.22
CA TYR A 201 -1.70 5.95 -0.66
C TYR A 201 -2.68 6.76 0.21
N GLN A 202 -3.98 6.63 -0.02
CA GLN A 202 -5.05 7.19 0.82
C GLN A 202 -6.28 6.28 0.70
N PRO A 203 -6.30 5.16 1.43
CA PRO A 203 -7.31 4.15 1.18
C PRO A 203 -8.71 4.66 1.49
N SER A 204 -9.62 4.49 0.52
CA SER A 204 -11.04 4.60 0.78
C SER A 204 -11.48 3.40 1.65
N ARG A 205 -12.36 3.65 2.62
CA ARG A 205 -12.81 2.61 3.57
C ARG A 205 -14.17 2.07 3.16
N VAL A 206 -14.22 0.76 2.93
CA VAL A 206 -15.47 0.01 2.71
C VAL A 206 -15.83 -0.65 4.03
N GLU A 207 -16.78 -0.05 4.72
CA GLU A 207 -17.20 -0.45 6.05
C GLU A 207 -18.20 -1.59 5.97
N MET A 208 -18.16 -2.47 6.96
CA MET A 208 -19.06 -3.63 7.06
C MET A 208 -19.86 -3.55 8.36
N ARG A 209 -21.11 -4.02 8.30
CA ARG A 209 -22.01 -4.05 9.45
C ARG A 209 -22.81 -5.34 9.51
N ALA A 210 -23.27 -5.69 10.70
CA ALA A 210 -24.25 -6.75 10.88
C ALA A 210 -25.58 -6.41 10.18
N ASP A 211 -26.25 -7.43 9.64
CA ASP A 211 -27.58 -7.29 9.01
C ASP A 211 -28.76 -7.42 10.00
N GLY A 212 -28.47 -7.68 11.27
CA GLY A 212 -29.48 -7.92 12.32
C GLY A 212 -29.99 -9.36 12.39
N LEU A 213 -29.65 -10.21 11.42
CA LEU A 213 -29.94 -11.65 11.38
C LEU A 213 -28.70 -12.52 11.66
N GLY A 214 -27.57 -11.88 11.98
CA GLY A 214 -26.29 -12.53 12.26
C GLY A 214 -25.35 -12.60 11.05
N GLY A 215 -25.82 -12.20 9.87
CA GLY A 215 -24.99 -12.01 8.69
C GLY A 215 -24.26 -10.67 8.71
N LEU A 216 -23.42 -10.46 7.70
CA LEU A 216 -22.75 -9.19 7.42
C LEU A 216 -23.29 -8.60 6.12
N GLN A 217 -23.23 -7.27 6.00
CA GLN A 217 -23.49 -6.54 4.76
C GLN A 217 -22.53 -5.35 4.65
N VAL A 218 -22.28 -4.87 3.43
CA VAL A 218 -21.57 -3.61 3.19
C VAL A 218 -22.43 -2.46 3.74
N ASP A 219 -21.80 -1.52 4.46
CA ASP A 219 -22.50 -0.34 4.93
C ASP A 219 -23.04 0.48 3.75
N SER A 220 -24.26 1.02 3.89
CA SER A 220 -24.91 1.81 2.85
C SER A 220 -24.07 2.99 2.33
N GLY A 221 -23.27 3.61 3.21
CA GLY A 221 -22.38 4.71 2.82
C GLY A 221 -21.19 4.26 1.96
N SER A 222 -20.81 2.99 2.04
CA SER A 222 -19.68 2.40 1.30
C SER A 222 -20.08 1.74 -0.02
N ILE A 223 -21.36 1.47 -0.26
CA ILE A 223 -21.85 0.86 -1.52
C ILE A 223 -21.34 1.61 -2.78
N PRO A 224 -21.34 2.96 -2.85
CA PRO A 224 -20.86 3.67 -4.04
C PRO A 224 -19.37 3.47 -4.34
N LEU A 225 -18.56 3.01 -3.36
CA LEU A 225 -17.14 2.73 -3.53
C LEU A 225 -16.89 1.38 -4.22
N VAL A 226 -17.85 0.46 -4.10
CA VAL A 226 -17.78 -0.92 -4.59
C VAL A 226 -19.06 -1.32 -5.33
N PRO A 227 -19.50 -0.54 -6.34
CA PRO A 227 -20.78 -0.78 -7.01
C PRO A 227 -20.86 -2.14 -7.72
N PHE A 228 -19.72 -2.77 -7.97
CA PHE A 228 -19.58 -4.07 -8.62
C PHE A 228 -18.78 -5.08 -7.77
N GLY A 229 -18.64 -4.84 -6.46
CA GLY A 229 -17.77 -5.62 -5.58
C GLY A 229 -16.37 -5.02 -5.42
N LEU A 230 -15.45 -5.78 -4.79
CA LEU A 230 -14.05 -5.38 -4.61
C LEU A 230 -13.33 -5.39 -5.96
N PRO A 231 -12.44 -4.42 -6.24
CA PRO A 231 -11.54 -4.50 -7.39
C PRO A 231 -10.66 -5.76 -7.30
N LEU A 232 -10.10 -6.21 -8.43
CA LEU A 232 -9.28 -7.44 -8.47
C LEU A 232 -7.94 -7.32 -7.73
N ASN A 233 -7.61 -6.24 -7.02
CA ASN A 233 -6.28 -6.04 -6.44
C ASN A 233 -5.17 -6.02 -7.51
N HIS A 234 -5.29 -5.11 -8.48
CA HIS A 234 -4.33 -4.99 -9.58
C HIS A 234 -2.94 -4.56 -9.10
N TYR A 235 -1.89 -5.19 -9.63
CA TYR A 235 -0.50 -4.82 -9.41
C TYR A 235 -0.20 -3.42 -9.92
N ILE A 236 -0.58 -3.14 -11.16
CA ILE A 236 -0.18 -1.91 -11.83
C ILE A 236 -1.02 -0.70 -11.43
N ALA A 237 -2.20 -0.90 -10.83
CA ALA A 237 -3.12 0.16 -10.45
C ALA A 237 -3.27 0.26 -8.93
N PRO A 238 -2.46 1.10 -8.25
CA PRO A 238 -2.47 1.18 -6.78
C PRO A 238 -3.82 1.60 -6.20
N THR A 239 -4.66 2.30 -6.96
CA THR A 239 -6.04 2.68 -6.58
C THR A 239 -6.99 1.47 -6.50
N ASN A 240 -6.66 0.38 -7.19
CA ASN A 240 -7.45 -0.85 -7.23
C ASN A 240 -6.92 -1.90 -6.25
N GLN A 241 -5.87 -1.59 -5.49
CA GLN A 241 -5.35 -2.49 -4.47
C GLN A 241 -6.33 -2.59 -3.30
N VAL A 242 -6.43 -3.78 -2.72
CA VAL A 242 -7.36 -4.10 -1.64
C VAL A 242 -6.57 -4.54 -0.42
N ALA A 243 -7.00 -4.15 0.76
CA ALA A 243 -6.58 -4.77 2.00
C ALA A 243 -7.80 -5.01 2.90
N LEU A 244 -7.79 -6.10 3.68
CA LEU A 244 -8.74 -6.31 4.77
C LEU A 244 -8.07 -5.87 6.07
N VAL A 245 -8.63 -4.88 6.76
CA VAL A 245 -8.23 -4.55 8.13
C VAL A 245 -9.20 -5.23 9.08
N VAL A 246 -8.68 -6.14 9.88
CA VAL A 246 -9.39 -6.89 10.92
C VAL A 246 -9.14 -6.20 12.25
N GLU A 247 -10.21 -5.70 12.85
CA GLU A 247 -10.20 -5.12 14.19
C GLU A 247 -10.68 -6.19 15.18
N PHE A 248 -9.95 -6.37 16.27
CA PHE A 248 -10.30 -7.26 17.38
C PHE A 248 -10.67 -6.41 18.60
N ASP A 249 -11.60 -6.91 19.41
CA ASP A 249 -12.10 -6.26 20.63
C ASP A 249 -11.11 -6.25 21.80
N GLN A 250 -9.99 -6.96 21.65
CA GLN A 250 -8.91 -7.01 22.64
C GLN A 250 -7.52 -7.06 21.98
N PRO A 251 -6.46 -6.77 22.75
CA PRO A 251 -5.09 -6.90 22.29
C PRO A 251 -4.74 -8.32 21.82
N VAL A 252 -4.14 -8.46 20.65
CA VAL A 252 -3.64 -9.74 20.14
C VAL A 252 -2.13 -9.80 20.09
N LEU A 253 -1.59 -11.02 20.16
CA LEU A 253 -0.16 -11.22 19.99
C LEU A 253 0.23 -11.01 18.51
N LEU A 254 1.07 -10.02 18.22
CA LEU A 254 1.48 -9.69 16.84
C LEU A 254 2.71 -10.49 16.37
N SER A 255 3.07 -11.58 17.06
CA SER A 255 4.08 -12.52 16.59
C SER A 255 3.67 -13.11 15.24
N ARG A 256 4.65 -13.30 14.36
CA ARG A 256 4.44 -13.89 13.03
C ARG A 256 3.66 -15.21 13.09
N GLU A 257 3.99 -16.12 14.01
CA GLU A 257 3.29 -17.41 14.11
C GLU A 257 1.81 -17.27 14.45
N ASN A 258 1.43 -16.22 15.20
CA ASN A 258 0.03 -15.94 15.52
C ASN A 258 -0.69 -15.26 14.34
N LEU A 259 -0.02 -14.32 13.66
CA LEU A 259 -0.59 -13.63 12.51
C LEU A 259 -0.77 -14.54 11.28
N GLU A 260 0.08 -15.55 11.12
CA GLU A 260 -0.04 -16.57 10.07
C GLU A 260 -1.32 -17.44 10.21
N LEU A 261 -2.01 -17.39 11.35
CA LEU A 261 -3.31 -18.04 11.54
C LEU A 261 -4.48 -17.22 10.99
N LEU A 262 -4.25 -16.00 10.51
CA LEU A 262 -5.25 -15.18 9.85
C LEU A 262 -5.14 -15.36 8.34
N GLU A 263 -6.21 -15.88 7.73
CA GLU A 263 -6.26 -16.15 6.30
C GLU A 263 -7.45 -15.47 5.64
N LEU A 264 -7.23 -14.88 4.47
CA LEU A 264 -8.32 -14.54 3.55
C LEU A 264 -8.55 -15.73 2.63
N GLN A 265 -9.79 -16.18 2.52
CA GLN A 265 -10.15 -17.34 1.72
C GLN A 265 -11.28 -17.02 0.74
N TYR A 266 -11.37 -17.80 -0.33
CA TYR A 266 -12.45 -17.74 -1.31
C TYR A 266 -13.10 -19.11 -1.52
N PHE A 267 -14.36 -19.12 -1.94
CA PHE A 267 -15.10 -20.35 -2.20
C PHE A 267 -15.13 -20.72 -3.69
N ASP A 268 -14.56 -21.86 -4.03
CA ASP A 268 -14.62 -22.50 -5.35
C ASP A 268 -14.80 -24.01 -5.17
N LEU A 269 -16.05 -24.41 -4.89
CA LEU A 269 -16.49 -25.73 -4.40
C LEU A 269 -15.93 -26.12 -3.02
N THR A 270 -14.74 -25.64 -2.70
CA THR A 270 -14.01 -25.76 -1.43
C THR A 270 -13.43 -24.39 -1.09
N TRP A 271 -13.20 -24.14 0.19
CA TRP A 271 -12.51 -22.92 0.63
C TRP A 271 -11.02 -23.04 0.36
N LYS A 272 -10.46 -22.03 -0.28
CA LYS A 272 -9.05 -21.96 -0.68
C LYS A 272 -8.43 -20.66 -0.20
N THR A 273 -7.16 -20.71 0.20
CA THR A 273 -6.45 -19.54 0.75
C THR A 273 -5.95 -18.60 -0.35
N ILE A 274 -6.15 -17.31 -0.12
CA ILE A 274 -5.57 -16.20 -0.87
C ILE A 274 -4.25 -15.84 -0.19
N PRO A 275 -3.10 -15.92 -0.89
CA PRO A 275 -1.83 -15.50 -0.32
C PRO A 275 -1.90 -14.01 0.07
N CYS A 276 -1.60 -13.72 1.34
CA CYS A 276 -1.61 -12.36 1.87
C CYS A 276 -0.29 -12.02 2.57
N GLN A 277 0.11 -10.75 2.48
CA GLN A 277 1.00 -10.14 3.45
C GLN A 277 0.17 -9.73 4.67
N VAL A 278 0.55 -10.20 5.85
CA VAL A 278 -0.13 -9.89 7.12
C VAL A 278 0.73 -8.92 7.93
N GLU A 279 0.16 -7.79 8.32
CA GLU A 279 0.83 -6.70 9.03
C GLU A 279 0.03 -6.35 10.30
N GLY A 280 0.68 -6.39 11.47
CA GLY A 280 0.09 -5.83 12.70
C GLY A 280 0.11 -4.31 12.66
N LEU A 281 -1.06 -3.66 12.78
CA LEU A 281 -1.16 -2.20 12.78
C LEU A 281 -1.09 -1.62 14.20
N ILE A 282 -1.87 -2.20 15.11
CA ILE A 282 -2.00 -1.75 16.49
C ILE A 282 -2.07 -3.00 17.38
N GLY A 283 -1.13 -3.15 18.30
CA GLY A 283 -1.08 -4.31 19.22
C GLY A 283 -2.02 -4.16 20.41
N CYS A 284 -2.08 -2.97 21.00
CA CYS A 284 -3.12 -2.59 21.95
C CYS A 284 -3.51 -1.14 21.76
N GLY A 285 -4.78 -0.91 21.53
CA GLY A 285 -5.43 0.37 21.57
C GLY A 285 -6.63 0.31 22.50
N LEU A 286 -7.32 1.44 22.58
CA LEU A 286 -8.51 1.59 23.40
C LEU A 286 -9.60 0.54 23.09
N ARG A 287 -9.74 0.15 21.82
CA ARG A 287 -10.76 -0.79 21.33
C ARG A 287 -10.21 -2.18 20.99
N GLY A 288 -8.96 -2.48 21.36
CA GLY A 288 -8.31 -3.76 21.09
C GLY A 288 -7.15 -3.65 20.10
N SER A 289 -7.11 -4.51 19.08
CA SER A 289 -5.98 -4.59 18.15
C SER A 289 -6.42 -4.62 16.69
N ALA A 290 -5.51 -4.28 15.78
CA ALA A 290 -5.80 -4.22 14.36
C ALA A 290 -4.71 -4.94 13.54
N VAL A 291 -5.13 -5.78 12.61
CA VAL A 291 -4.26 -6.51 11.68
C VAL A 291 -4.72 -6.25 10.25
N ARG A 292 -3.79 -6.01 9.34
CA ARG A 292 -4.05 -5.82 7.91
C ARG A 292 -3.60 -7.02 7.11
N LEU A 293 -4.49 -7.57 6.28
CA LEU A 293 -4.22 -8.60 5.29
C LEU A 293 -4.25 -7.95 3.90
N ARG A 294 -3.10 -7.92 3.21
CA ARG A 294 -2.97 -7.44 1.83
C ARG A 294 -2.81 -8.65 0.90
N PRO A 295 -3.78 -8.96 0.02
CA PRO A 295 -3.62 -10.00 -0.98
C PRO A 295 -2.37 -9.70 -1.83
N LEU A 296 -1.54 -10.72 -2.04
CA LEU A 296 -0.29 -10.57 -2.79
C LEU A 296 -0.51 -10.51 -4.29
N GLY A 297 -1.66 -10.96 -4.79
CA GLY A 297 -2.03 -10.91 -6.21
C GLY A 297 -3.52 -10.72 -6.41
N THR A 298 -4.01 -10.99 -7.62
CA THR A 298 -5.39 -10.67 -7.95
C THR A 298 -6.43 -11.47 -7.14
N LEU A 299 -7.55 -10.85 -6.80
CA LEU A 299 -8.71 -11.47 -6.16
C LEU A 299 -9.54 -12.26 -7.18
N PRO A 300 -10.31 -13.28 -6.77
CA PRO A 300 -11.19 -14.00 -7.67
C PRO A 300 -12.47 -13.20 -7.99
N PRO A 301 -12.86 -13.03 -9.27
CA PRO A 301 -14.06 -12.31 -9.65
C PRO A 301 -15.33 -13.06 -9.23
N GLY A 302 -16.29 -12.36 -8.64
CA GLY A 302 -17.62 -12.89 -8.35
C GLY A 302 -17.68 -14.06 -7.35
N LEU A 303 -16.56 -14.41 -6.69
CA LEU A 303 -16.53 -15.46 -5.66
C LEU A 303 -16.73 -14.90 -4.26
N ASP A 304 -17.34 -15.72 -3.40
CA ASP A 304 -17.52 -15.42 -1.98
C ASP A 304 -16.16 -15.41 -1.28
N LEU A 305 -15.97 -14.42 -0.42
CA LEU A 305 -14.79 -14.27 0.41
C LEU A 305 -15.13 -14.55 1.88
N ARG A 306 -14.16 -15.04 2.64
CA ARG A 306 -14.24 -15.10 4.10
C ARG A 306 -12.90 -14.80 4.75
N LEU A 307 -12.96 -14.27 5.96
CA LEU A 307 -11.84 -14.32 6.90
C LEU A 307 -11.90 -15.66 7.63
N SER A 308 -10.76 -16.35 7.69
CA SER A 308 -10.55 -17.55 8.49
C SER A 308 -9.55 -17.24 9.59
N ILE A 309 -9.91 -17.59 10.82
CA ILE A 309 -9.08 -17.46 12.01
C ILE A 309 -8.78 -18.87 12.47
N GLY A 310 -7.55 -19.31 12.27
CA GLY A 310 -7.10 -20.66 12.60
C GLY A 310 -7.10 -20.91 14.11
N SER A 311 -7.37 -22.16 14.48
CA SER A 311 -7.20 -22.63 15.86
C SER A 311 -5.80 -22.32 16.39
N GLY A 312 -5.74 -21.90 17.66
CA GLY A 312 -4.51 -21.43 18.30
C GLY A 312 -4.26 -19.93 18.18
N PHE A 313 -5.06 -19.19 17.41
CA PHE A 313 -5.00 -17.73 17.40
C PHE A 313 -5.28 -17.21 18.80
N ARG A 314 -4.41 -16.35 19.31
CA ARG A 314 -4.43 -15.96 20.71
C ARG A 314 -4.30 -14.46 20.93
N ASP A 315 -4.86 -14.02 22.04
CA ASP A 315 -4.69 -12.66 22.55
C ASP A 315 -3.31 -12.45 23.20
N LEU A 316 -3.08 -11.23 23.70
CA LEU A 316 -1.83 -10.89 24.39
C LEU A 316 -1.67 -11.59 25.76
N VAL A 317 -2.77 -12.01 26.40
CA VAL A 317 -2.76 -12.71 27.71
C VAL A 317 -2.69 -14.23 27.57
N GLY A 318 -2.67 -14.75 26.34
CA GLY A 318 -2.50 -16.17 26.00
C GLY A 318 -3.80 -16.98 25.89
N GLN A 319 -4.97 -16.33 25.91
CA GLN A 319 -6.25 -17.00 25.66
C GLN A 319 -6.41 -17.23 24.16
N LEU A 320 -6.81 -18.44 23.79
CA LEU A 320 -6.75 -18.93 22.40
C LEU A 320 -8.08 -19.45 21.89
N ASP A 321 -8.21 -19.42 20.57
CA ASP A 321 -9.27 -20.11 19.84
C ASP A 321 -9.02 -21.62 19.79
N PHE A 322 -9.97 -22.42 20.28
CA PHE A 322 -9.85 -23.89 20.27
C PHE A 322 -10.26 -24.54 18.95
N SER A 323 -10.89 -23.78 18.04
CA SER A 323 -11.37 -24.25 16.75
C SER A 323 -11.28 -23.13 15.73
N ASP A 324 -11.16 -23.47 14.45
CA ASP A 324 -11.18 -22.48 13.38
C ASP A 324 -12.51 -21.70 13.40
N ARG A 325 -12.42 -20.38 13.24
CA ARG A 325 -13.56 -19.47 13.11
C ARG A 325 -13.59 -18.84 11.73
N PHE A 326 -14.79 -18.56 11.25
CA PHE A 326 -15.00 -18.06 9.89
C PHE A 326 -15.96 -16.87 9.91
N GLU A 327 -15.58 -15.79 9.23
CA GLU A 327 -16.44 -14.63 9.02
C GLU A 327 -16.67 -14.47 7.51
N ALA A 328 -17.91 -14.72 7.07
CA ALA A 328 -18.29 -14.54 5.67
C ALA A 328 -18.28 -13.04 5.33
N LEU A 329 -17.51 -12.64 4.32
CA LEU A 329 -17.38 -11.26 3.92
C LEU A 329 -18.41 -10.97 2.81
N PRO A 330 -19.33 -10.01 2.99
CA PRO A 330 -20.51 -9.83 2.15
C PRO A 330 -20.18 -9.03 0.88
N ILE A 331 -19.06 -9.36 0.25
CA ILE A 331 -18.56 -8.71 -0.94
C ILE A 331 -17.83 -9.74 -1.78
N THR A 332 -18.14 -9.76 -3.06
CA THR A 332 -17.44 -10.58 -4.05
C THR A 332 -16.37 -9.75 -4.73
N GLY A 333 -15.42 -10.41 -5.41
CA GLY A 333 -14.59 -9.72 -6.40
C GLY A 333 -15.44 -9.16 -7.56
N THR A 334 -14.83 -8.32 -8.40
CA THR A 334 -15.44 -7.75 -9.62
C THR A 334 -16.18 -8.80 -10.43
N THR A 335 -17.31 -8.44 -11.02
CA THR A 335 -18.14 -9.37 -11.81
C THR A 335 -17.87 -9.20 -13.31
N GLU A 336 -18.52 -10.01 -14.15
CA GLU A 336 -18.51 -9.82 -15.62
C GLU A 336 -19.07 -8.46 -16.07
N GLN A 337 -19.80 -7.78 -15.18
CA GLN A 337 -20.39 -6.47 -15.44
C GLN A 337 -19.41 -5.32 -15.17
N SER A 338 -18.22 -5.60 -14.61
CA SER A 338 -17.20 -4.59 -14.40
C SER A 338 -16.62 -4.08 -15.74
N PRO A 339 -16.13 -2.83 -15.81
CA PRO A 339 -15.52 -2.29 -17.03
C PRO A 339 -14.40 -3.20 -17.56
N ILE A 340 -14.14 -3.17 -18.87
CA ILE A 340 -13.18 -4.09 -19.53
C ILE A 340 -11.79 -4.07 -18.85
N GLY A 341 -11.33 -2.90 -18.39
CA GLY A 341 -10.08 -2.75 -17.62
C GLY A 341 -10.04 -3.49 -16.28
N ALA A 342 -11.18 -3.85 -15.71
CA ALA A 342 -11.28 -4.52 -14.42
C ALA A 342 -10.87 -6.01 -14.46
N ARG A 343 -10.45 -6.54 -15.62
CA ARG A 343 -9.97 -7.93 -15.80
C ARG A 343 -8.61 -8.02 -16.48
N VAL A 344 -7.90 -6.90 -16.56
CA VAL A 344 -6.55 -6.86 -17.12
C VAL A 344 -5.63 -6.20 -16.11
N ASP A 345 -4.49 -6.83 -15.92
CA ASP A 345 -3.44 -6.35 -15.05
C ASP A 345 -2.09 -6.48 -15.76
N ALA A 346 -1.03 -6.07 -15.10
CA ALA A 346 0.30 -6.39 -15.54
C ALA A 346 1.22 -6.56 -14.33
N LEU A 347 2.07 -7.59 -14.37
CA LEU A 347 3.27 -7.58 -13.55
C LEU A 347 4.16 -6.45 -14.08
N TYR A 348 4.40 -5.44 -13.27
CA TYR A 348 5.27 -4.32 -13.61
C TYR A 348 6.37 -4.21 -12.55
N GLU A 349 7.62 -4.30 -13.00
CA GLU A 349 8.79 -4.08 -12.18
C GLU A 349 9.61 -2.94 -12.80
N SER A 350 9.81 -1.88 -12.02
CA SER A 350 10.64 -0.72 -12.38
C SER A 350 12.06 -0.81 -11.82
N PHE A 351 12.37 -1.85 -11.04
CA PHE A 351 13.64 -2.09 -10.36
C PHE A 351 14.03 -0.95 -9.39
N ALA A 352 13.04 -0.20 -8.89
CA ALA A 352 13.25 0.95 -8.01
C ALA A 352 13.65 0.56 -6.58
N VAL A 353 13.44 -0.70 -6.18
CA VAL A 353 13.70 -1.23 -4.84
C VAL A 353 14.75 -2.33 -4.93
N GLY A 354 15.93 -2.11 -4.33
CA GLY A 354 17.06 -3.03 -4.41
C GLY A 354 16.82 -4.37 -3.70
N GLY A 355 17.49 -5.44 -4.13
CA GLY A 355 17.17 -6.83 -3.72
C GLY A 355 17.04 -7.13 -2.22
N SER A 356 17.81 -6.43 -1.38
CA SER A 356 17.79 -6.60 0.07
C SER A 356 16.70 -5.77 0.77
N GLU A 357 16.03 -4.87 0.05
CA GLU A 357 15.05 -3.96 0.63
C GLU A 357 13.65 -4.60 0.69
N PRO A 358 12.85 -4.29 1.72
CA PRO A 358 11.46 -4.72 1.80
C PRO A 358 10.67 -4.28 0.56
N GLY A 359 9.94 -5.22 -0.06
CA GLY A 359 9.19 -4.97 -1.29
C GLY A 359 9.95 -5.25 -2.58
N SER A 360 11.25 -5.54 -2.52
CA SER A 360 11.99 -5.92 -3.73
C SER A 360 11.52 -7.25 -4.30
N MET A 361 11.38 -7.30 -5.63
CA MET A 361 11.10 -8.54 -6.35
C MET A 361 12.36 -9.36 -6.63
N GLU A 362 13.57 -8.92 -6.34
CA GLU A 362 14.77 -9.72 -6.63
C GLU A 362 14.83 -10.98 -5.73
N ASP A 363 15.10 -12.13 -6.34
CA ASP A 363 15.50 -13.35 -5.64
C ASP A 363 17.02 -13.35 -5.41
N VAL A 364 17.43 -12.79 -4.27
CA VAL A 364 18.83 -12.74 -3.82
C VAL A 364 19.38 -14.07 -3.29
N MET A 365 18.53 -15.08 -3.11
CA MET A 365 18.90 -16.34 -2.43
C MET A 365 19.21 -17.47 -3.40
N SER A 366 18.59 -17.48 -4.58
CA SER A 366 18.85 -18.51 -5.59
C SER A 366 20.30 -18.48 -6.10
N ASP A 367 20.84 -19.69 -6.33
CA ASP A 367 22.00 -19.87 -7.19
C ASP A 367 21.56 -19.72 -8.65
N LEU A 368 22.19 -18.78 -9.35
CA LEU A 368 21.88 -18.47 -10.75
C LEU A 368 22.81 -19.22 -11.73
N GLY A 369 23.83 -19.92 -11.23
CA GLY A 369 24.86 -20.54 -12.06
C GLY A 369 25.73 -19.54 -12.83
N ALA A 370 25.63 -18.26 -12.50
CA ALA A 370 26.40 -17.14 -13.03
C ALA A 370 26.48 -16.03 -11.97
N PRO A 371 27.45 -15.11 -12.05
CA PRO A 371 27.46 -13.92 -11.20
C PRO A 371 26.16 -13.12 -11.33
N ARG A 372 25.74 -12.54 -10.21
CA ARG A 372 24.50 -11.77 -10.12
C ARG A 372 24.69 -10.38 -10.74
N GLY A 373 23.76 -9.99 -11.61
CA GLY A 373 23.70 -8.63 -12.15
C GLY A 373 23.32 -7.61 -11.08
N TYR A 374 23.29 -6.33 -11.45
CA TYR A 374 22.77 -5.29 -10.57
C TYR A 374 21.24 -5.24 -10.64
N TRP A 375 20.60 -5.02 -9.50
CA TRP A 375 19.15 -4.79 -9.35
C TRP A 375 18.93 -3.69 -8.32
N ASP A 376 18.87 -2.44 -8.77
CA ASP A 376 18.64 -1.28 -7.91
C ASP A 376 18.47 -0.01 -8.76
N ARG A 377 18.05 1.10 -8.15
CA ARG A 377 18.06 2.45 -8.73
C ARG A 377 17.26 2.59 -10.02
N GLY A 378 16.21 1.80 -10.15
CA GLY A 378 15.30 1.87 -11.28
C GLY A 378 15.81 1.18 -12.54
N TYR A 379 16.73 0.23 -12.44
CA TYR A 379 17.11 -0.66 -13.54
C TYR A 379 17.73 -1.98 -13.07
N ILE A 380 17.86 -2.93 -13.99
CA ILE A 380 18.77 -4.07 -13.86
C ILE A 380 19.87 -4.03 -14.92
N SER A 381 21.05 -4.54 -14.62
CA SER A 381 22.15 -4.56 -15.59
C SER A 381 23.09 -5.73 -15.42
N GLY A 382 23.80 -6.05 -16.50
CA GLY A 382 24.88 -7.04 -16.46
C GLY A 382 26.08 -6.55 -15.64
N VAL A 383 26.79 -7.50 -15.04
CA VAL A 383 28.11 -7.28 -14.44
C VAL A 383 29.20 -7.85 -15.34
N GLU A 384 30.38 -7.24 -15.32
CA GLU A 384 31.55 -7.74 -16.04
C GLU A 384 32.09 -8.99 -15.35
N THR A 385 32.11 -10.11 -16.07
CA THR A 385 32.58 -11.41 -15.59
C THR A 385 33.58 -12.01 -16.59
N PRO A 386 34.42 -12.98 -16.18
CA PRO A 386 35.38 -13.60 -17.10
C PRO A 386 34.76 -14.33 -18.30
N ASP A 387 33.51 -14.79 -18.17
CA ASP A 387 32.73 -15.44 -19.20
C ASP A 387 31.71 -14.51 -19.88
N GLY A 388 31.68 -13.23 -19.48
CA GLY A 388 30.74 -12.24 -19.99
C GLY A 388 29.28 -12.47 -19.59
N ILE A 389 28.96 -13.48 -18.78
CA ILE A 389 27.59 -13.86 -18.42
C ILE A 389 27.26 -13.41 -17.00
N SER A 390 26.14 -12.71 -16.85
CA SER A 390 25.52 -12.43 -15.56
C SER A 390 24.01 -12.59 -15.61
N ARG A 391 23.39 -12.83 -14.45
CA ARG A 391 21.95 -13.11 -14.35
C ARG A 391 21.33 -12.36 -13.19
N VAL A 392 20.06 -12.02 -13.34
CA VAL A 392 19.18 -11.62 -12.25
C VAL A 392 17.88 -12.38 -12.35
N ARG A 393 17.26 -12.69 -11.21
CA ARG A 393 16.02 -13.47 -11.15
C ARG A 393 15.04 -12.82 -10.20
N SER A 394 13.77 -12.82 -10.57
CA SER A 394 12.69 -12.39 -9.68
C SER A 394 12.28 -13.51 -8.71
N LYS A 395 11.72 -13.12 -7.57
CA LYS A 395 10.91 -13.99 -6.72
C LYS A 395 9.68 -14.47 -7.49
N TRP A 396 8.99 -15.45 -6.94
CA TRP A 396 7.69 -15.86 -7.46
C TRP A 396 6.64 -14.78 -7.24
N HIS A 397 5.99 -14.38 -8.32
CA HIS A 397 4.86 -13.45 -8.34
C HIS A 397 3.57 -14.23 -8.45
N PRO A 398 2.62 -14.06 -7.52
CA PRO A 398 1.31 -14.66 -7.70
C PRO A 398 0.65 -14.06 -8.95
N VAL A 399 0.17 -14.87 -9.87
CA VAL A 399 -0.66 -14.36 -10.99
C VAL A 399 -2.05 -13.94 -10.47
N GLY A 400 -2.38 -14.41 -9.26
CA GLY A 400 -3.62 -14.17 -8.55
C GLY A 400 -4.70 -15.18 -8.91
N LEU A 401 -5.95 -14.79 -8.72
CA LEU A 401 -7.12 -15.66 -8.80
C LEU A 401 -8.16 -15.15 -9.79
N ALA A 402 -7.83 -14.12 -10.57
CA ALA A 402 -8.80 -13.50 -11.45
C ALA A 402 -9.36 -14.43 -12.55
N GLY A 403 -8.67 -15.54 -12.82
CA GLY A 403 -9.14 -16.59 -13.72
C GLY A 403 -10.08 -17.65 -13.11
N VAL A 404 -10.28 -17.64 -11.80
CA VAL A 404 -11.16 -18.61 -11.12
C VAL A 404 -12.60 -18.13 -11.20
N GLN A 405 -13.45 -18.83 -11.96
CA GLN A 405 -14.89 -18.60 -12.01
C GLN A 405 -15.63 -19.76 -11.33
N GLY A 406 -16.59 -19.45 -10.46
CA GLY A 406 -17.34 -20.46 -9.72
C GLY A 406 -18.32 -21.20 -10.62
N GLY A 407 -18.13 -22.52 -10.79
CA GLY A 407 -19.12 -23.41 -11.42
C GLY A 407 -19.17 -23.45 -12.95
N SER A 408 -18.35 -22.68 -13.67
CA SER A 408 -18.14 -22.77 -15.13
C SER A 408 -16.64 -22.65 -15.46
N THR A 409 -16.23 -23.10 -16.64
CA THR A 409 -14.82 -23.20 -17.08
C THR A 409 -13.95 -22.07 -16.56
N SER A 410 -12.99 -22.37 -15.67
CA SER A 410 -12.01 -21.38 -15.21
C SER A 410 -11.37 -20.70 -16.41
N VAL A 411 -11.50 -19.38 -16.44
CA VAL A 411 -10.89 -18.52 -17.44
C VAL A 411 -9.40 -18.50 -17.14
N ARG A 412 -8.61 -19.22 -17.92
CA ARG A 412 -7.17 -19.29 -17.66
C ARG A 412 -6.52 -17.97 -18.07
N PRO A 413 -5.59 -17.41 -17.27
CA PRO A 413 -4.92 -16.17 -17.62
C PRO A 413 -4.20 -16.35 -18.96
N SER A 414 -4.23 -15.29 -19.75
CA SER A 414 -3.39 -15.15 -20.93
C SER A 414 -2.30 -14.14 -20.64
N PHE A 415 -1.08 -14.50 -20.98
CA PHE A 415 0.10 -13.67 -20.79
C PHE A 415 0.58 -13.17 -22.14
N SER A 416 1.16 -11.99 -22.17
CA SER A 416 1.79 -11.46 -23.38
C SER A 416 3.11 -10.79 -23.05
N LEU A 417 4.06 -10.87 -23.97
CA LEU A 417 5.30 -10.12 -23.98
C LEU A 417 5.65 -9.89 -25.45
N SER A 418 6.15 -8.71 -25.80
CA SER A 418 6.67 -8.41 -27.14
C SER A 418 8.10 -7.89 -27.09
N GLY A 419 8.82 -7.98 -28.21
CA GLY A 419 10.20 -7.53 -28.34
C GLY A 419 11.27 -8.61 -28.13
N THR A 420 10.88 -9.84 -27.80
CA THR A 420 11.78 -11.01 -27.73
C THR A 420 11.49 -12.01 -28.84
N ASP A 421 12.45 -12.87 -29.17
CA ASP A 421 12.21 -14.09 -29.95
C ASP A 421 11.72 -15.26 -29.07
N ALA A 422 11.59 -16.46 -29.64
CA ALA A 422 11.06 -17.64 -28.94
C ALA A 422 12.00 -18.12 -27.82
N GLU A 423 13.29 -17.82 -27.94
CA GLU A 423 14.33 -18.11 -26.97
C GLU A 423 14.44 -17.01 -25.89
N GLY A 424 13.69 -15.91 -26.04
CA GLY A 424 13.65 -14.81 -25.09
C GLY A 424 14.72 -13.74 -25.35
N VAL A 425 15.46 -13.85 -26.45
CA VAL A 425 16.47 -12.87 -26.82
C VAL A 425 15.80 -11.59 -27.28
N VAL A 426 16.22 -10.45 -26.72
CA VAL A 426 15.79 -9.13 -27.17
C VAL A 426 16.15 -8.97 -28.65
N ARG A 427 15.14 -8.76 -29.49
CA ARG A 427 15.33 -8.66 -30.93
C ARG A 427 16.01 -7.34 -31.26
N ALA A 428 17.13 -7.37 -31.98
CA ALA A 428 17.80 -6.17 -32.45
C ALA A 428 18.28 -6.29 -33.90
N ALA A 429 18.33 -5.16 -34.61
CA ALA A 429 18.89 -5.03 -35.94
C ALA A 429 19.97 -3.94 -35.93
N GLY A 430 21.24 -4.34 -36.13
CA GLY A 430 22.36 -3.38 -36.10
C GLY A 430 22.58 -2.72 -34.72
N GLY A 431 22.16 -3.38 -33.64
CA GLY A 431 22.23 -2.86 -32.27
C GLY A 431 21.01 -2.04 -31.83
N GLU A 432 20.05 -1.78 -32.72
CA GLU A 432 18.77 -1.13 -32.38
C GLU A 432 17.70 -2.18 -32.07
N VAL A 433 17.03 -2.06 -30.92
CA VAL A 433 15.98 -2.97 -30.47
C VAL A 433 14.75 -2.83 -31.36
N ILE A 434 14.22 -3.95 -31.81
CA ILE A 434 13.02 -4.02 -32.64
C ILE A 434 11.80 -3.98 -31.72
N LEU A 435 11.08 -2.86 -31.75
CA LEU A 435 9.82 -2.69 -31.02
C LEU A 435 8.66 -3.29 -31.84
N ASP A 436 8.27 -4.53 -31.53
CA ASP A 436 7.00 -5.06 -32.03
C ASP A 436 5.85 -4.54 -31.14
N PRO A 437 4.72 -4.12 -31.73
CA PRO A 437 3.56 -3.71 -30.94
C PRO A 437 3.08 -4.87 -30.06
N THR A 438 2.95 -4.63 -28.75
CA THR A 438 2.39 -5.63 -27.83
C THR A 438 0.92 -5.84 -28.13
N ILE A 439 0.53 -7.07 -28.50
CA ILE A 439 -0.85 -7.46 -28.73
C ILE A 439 -1.45 -7.87 -27.38
N ILE A 440 -1.87 -6.89 -26.59
CA ILE A 440 -2.78 -7.17 -25.47
C ILE A 440 -4.16 -6.99 -26.08
N GLY A 441 -4.85 -8.06 -26.53
CA GLY A 441 -6.21 -7.96 -27.05
C GLY A 441 -6.67 -8.89 -28.17
N PRO A 442 -8.00 -8.99 -28.42
CA PRO A 442 -8.49 -9.58 -29.65
C PRO A 442 -7.91 -8.81 -30.83
N VAL A 443 -7.35 -9.54 -31.80
CA VAL A 443 -6.84 -8.99 -33.07
C VAL A 443 -7.84 -7.94 -33.57
N PRO A 444 -7.42 -6.69 -33.86
CA PRO A 444 -8.34 -5.69 -34.37
C PRO A 444 -8.96 -6.23 -35.66
N PRO A 445 -10.23 -5.92 -35.97
CA PRO A 445 -10.72 -6.05 -37.35
C PRO A 445 -9.70 -5.34 -38.25
N ALA A 446 -9.34 -5.95 -39.39
CA ALA A 446 -8.19 -5.62 -40.24
C ALA A 446 -8.16 -4.22 -40.90
N ALA A 447 -8.46 -3.16 -40.15
CA ALA A 447 -8.49 -1.77 -40.58
C ALA A 447 -8.24 -0.83 -39.39
N MET A 448 -7.03 -0.86 -38.81
CA MET A 448 -6.56 0.32 -38.07
C MET A 448 -6.12 1.36 -39.10
N GLN A 449 -6.99 2.35 -39.33
CA GLN A 449 -6.62 3.56 -40.06
C GLN A 449 -5.91 4.51 -39.09
N GLU A 450 -4.77 5.08 -39.48
CA GLU A 450 -4.18 6.23 -38.77
C GLU A 450 -5.27 7.29 -38.55
N PHE A 451 -5.56 7.67 -37.31
CA PHE A 451 -6.53 8.72 -37.03
C PHE A 451 -5.86 9.88 -36.29
N ALA A 452 -6.14 11.09 -36.77
CA ALA A 452 -5.71 12.32 -36.14
C ALA A 452 -6.59 12.62 -34.93
N VAL A 453 -5.97 12.83 -33.77
CA VAL A 453 -6.66 13.31 -32.57
C VAL A 453 -6.62 14.85 -32.63
N GLU A 454 -7.78 15.50 -32.80
CA GLU A 454 -7.87 16.94 -32.50
C GLU A 454 -7.85 17.11 -30.98
N LEU A 455 -6.88 17.87 -30.47
CA LEU A 455 -6.70 18.16 -29.04
C LEU A 455 -7.83 19.07 -28.52
N GLY A 456 -9.01 18.49 -28.36
CA GLY A 456 -10.04 18.87 -27.38
C GLY A 456 -9.93 17.97 -26.13
N PRO A 457 -10.88 18.04 -25.16
CA PRO A 457 -10.83 17.20 -23.94
C PRO A 457 -10.46 15.77 -24.27
N MET A 458 -9.30 15.32 -23.76
CA MET A 458 -8.62 14.10 -24.19
C MET A 458 -9.55 12.89 -24.06
N GLN A 459 -10.12 12.43 -25.17
CA GLN A 459 -10.62 11.08 -25.32
C GLN A 459 -9.52 10.29 -26.02
N ILE A 460 -8.69 9.60 -25.23
CA ILE A 460 -7.87 8.52 -25.77
C ILE A 460 -8.87 7.48 -26.27
N MET A 461 -9.11 7.44 -27.59
CA MET A 461 -9.83 6.32 -28.19
C MET A 461 -8.90 5.12 -28.14
N ASP A 462 -8.99 4.42 -27.03
CA ASP A 462 -8.49 3.08 -26.94
C ASP A 462 -9.40 2.18 -27.80
N PRO A 463 -8.91 1.65 -28.94
CA PRO A 463 -9.72 0.79 -29.81
C PRO A 463 -10.22 -0.47 -29.10
N MET A 464 -9.73 -0.73 -27.88
CA MET A 464 -10.09 -1.87 -27.05
C MET A 464 -10.73 -1.53 -25.70
N GLY A 465 -10.79 -0.25 -25.31
CA GLY A 465 -11.33 0.20 -24.02
C GLY A 465 -10.59 -0.26 -22.75
N LEU A 466 -9.44 -0.93 -22.88
CA LEU A 466 -8.60 -1.49 -21.82
C LEU A 466 -7.65 -0.49 -21.14
N ARG A 467 -6.81 0.19 -21.90
CA ARG A 467 -5.90 1.28 -21.50
C ARG A 467 -6.64 2.55 -21.11
N SER A 468 -7.79 2.85 -21.73
CA SER A 468 -8.64 3.95 -21.26
C SER A 468 -9.32 3.63 -19.91
N ALA A 469 -9.61 2.35 -19.64
CA ALA A 469 -10.19 1.91 -18.39
C ALA A 469 -9.16 1.68 -17.27
N GLN A 470 -7.90 1.39 -17.64
CA GLN A 470 -6.78 1.24 -16.72
C GLN A 470 -5.55 1.98 -17.26
N PRO A 471 -5.48 3.30 -17.06
CA PRO A 471 -4.39 4.10 -17.61
C PRO A 471 -3.01 3.71 -17.09
N ALA A 472 -2.94 3.05 -15.94
CA ALA A 472 -1.70 2.51 -15.41
C ALA A 472 -1.04 1.46 -16.33
N LEU A 473 -1.79 0.78 -17.22
CA LEU A 473 -1.20 -0.09 -18.26
C LEU A 473 -0.31 0.66 -19.25
N LEU A 474 -0.47 2.00 -19.34
CA LEU A 474 0.36 2.87 -20.18
C LEU A 474 1.72 3.17 -19.55
N LEU A 475 1.98 2.82 -18.29
CA LEU A 475 3.29 3.04 -17.66
C LEU A 475 4.39 2.31 -18.46
N GLY A 476 5.44 3.05 -18.77
CA GLY A 476 6.56 2.57 -19.60
C GLY A 476 6.27 2.55 -21.11
N ASP A 477 5.02 2.77 -21.55
CA ASP A 477 4.73 2.82 -22.98
C ASP A 477 5.29 4.09 -23.63
N ARG A 478 5.54 3.99 -24.93
CA ARG A 478 6.06 5.09 -25.73
C ARG A 478 4.93 5.90 -26.33
N ALA A 479 5.03 7.21 -26.23
CA ALA A 479 4.16 8.15 -26.93
C ALA A 479 4.97 8.88 -28.00
N ILE A 480 4.60 8.68 -29.26
CA ILE A 480 5.17 9.32 -30.44
C ILE A 480 4.24 10.45 -30.84
N LEU A 481 4.70 11.68 -30.64
CA LEU A 481 3.98 12.86 -31.11
C LEU A 481 4.38 13.15 -32.57
N ARG A 482 3.38 13.11 -33.44
CA ARG A 482 3.45 13.55 -34.83
C ARG A 482 2.73 14.90 -34.95
N GLN A 483 3.50 15.99 -34.92
CA GLN A 483 2.97 17.30 -35.31
C GLN A 483 2.74 17.29 -36.83
N SER A 484 1.71 18.04 -37.29
CA SER A 484 1.27 18.25 -38.68
C SER A 484 2.22 17.75 -39.81
N PRO A 485 1.72 17.06 -40.85
CA PRO A 485 2.50 16.24 -41.79
C PRO A 485 3.59 16.94 -42.62
N THR A 486 3.86 18.23 -42.44
CA THR A 486 4.68 19.00 -43.38
C THR A 486 6.10 19.38 -42.94
N THR A 487 6.50 19.41 -41.65
CA THR A 487 7.85 20.00 -41.34
C THR A 487 8.63 19.57 -40.10
N SER A 488 8.15 18.69 -39.21
CA SER A 488 8.91 18.37 -37.98
C SER A 488 9.15 16.88 -37.81
N ALA A 489 10.37 16.52 -37.36
CA ALA A 489 10.72 15.16 -36.99
C ALA A 489 9.77 14.66 -35.87
N PRO A 490 9.30 13.40 -35.93
CA PRO A 490 8.50 12.84 -34.86
C PRO A 490 9.29 12.88 -33.57
N SER A 491 8.58 13.16 -32.50
CA SER A 491 9.21 13.43 -31.22
C SER A 491 8.67 12.40 -30.23
N GLN A 492 9.58 11.68 -29.60
CA GLN A 492 9.27 10.47 -28.83
C GLN A 492 9.44 10.76 -27.35
N SER A 493 8.47 10.31 -26.54
CA SER A 493 8.53 10.39 -25.09
C SER A 493 8.06 9.08 -24.48
N GLN A 494 8.46 8.81 -23.24
CA GLN A 494 7.93 7.71 -22.45
C GLN A 494 6.83 8.25 -21.52
N ILE A 495 5.84 7.42 -21.23
CA ILE A 495 4.78 7.72 -20.26
C ILE A 495 5.24 7.21 -18.89
N PHE A 496 5.55 8.14 -17.98
CA PHE A 496 6.05 7.83 -16.63
C PHE A 496 4.96 7.85 -15.55
N GLY A 497 3.80 8.40 -15.89
CA GLY A 497 2.69 8.51 -14.97
C GLY A 497 1.41 8.75 -15.72
N VAL A 498 0.31 8.25 -15.15
CA VAL A 498 -1.03 8.64 -15.57
C VAL A 498 -1.83 9.01 -14.34
N ASP A 499 -2.23 10.28 -14.25
CA ASP A 499 -3.24 10.68 -13.27
C ASP A 499 -4.62 10.62 -13.93
N ALA A 500 -5.52 9.86 -13.32
CA ALA A 500 -6.91 9.75 -13.72
C ALA A 500 -7.77 10.61 -12.78
N SER A 501 -7.60 11.93 -12.80
CA SER A 501 -8.46 12.84 -12.05
C SER A 501 -9.75 13.10 -12.85
N GLY A 502 -10.81 12.34 -12.58
CA GLY A 502 -12.11 12.53 -13.22
C GLY A 502 -12.19 11.95 -14.65
N VAL A 503 -12.41 12.82 -15.66
CA VAL A 503 -12.68 12.43 -17.06
C VAL A 503 -11.41 12.49 -17.95
N HIS A 504 -10.29 12.96 -17.42
CA HIS A 504 -9.05 13.16 -18.19
C HIS A 504 -7.91 12.31 -17.63
N ALA A 505 -7.22 11.61 -18.51
CA ALA A 505 -5.92 11.01 -18.21
C ALA A 505 -4.84 12.06 -18.49
N ILE A 506 -4.15 12.53 -17.45
CA ILE A 506 -2.95 13.37 -17.62
C ILE A 506 -1.79 12.41 -17.86
N LEU A 507 -1.27 12.37 -19.08
CA LEU A 507 -0.07 11.63 -19.41
C LEU A 507 1.15 12.49 -19.06
N TYR A 508 1.96 12.02 -18.12
CA TYR A 508 3.26 12.64 -17.86
C TYR A 508 4.25 12.08 -18.88
N MET A 509 4.59 12.90 -19.88
CA MET A 509 5.55 12.59 -20.91
C MET A 509 6.88 13.33 -20.67
N GLY A 510 8.00 12.67 -20.94
CA GLY A 510 9.33 13.28 -20.93
C GLY A 510 10.15 12.86 -22.16
N TYR A 511 10.90 13.80 -22.75
CA TYR A 511 11.93 13.46 -23.73
C TYR A 511 13.18 12.95 -23.02
N GLY A 512 13.68 11.78 -23.41
CA GLY A 512 15.11 11.45 -23.42
C GLY A 512 15.95 11.72 -22.17
N CYS A 513 15.37 11.88 -20.97
CA CYS A 513 16.13 12.27 -19.78
C CYS A 513 16.25 11.16 -18.72
N TYR A 514 15.61 10.01 -18.92
CA TYR A 514 15.83 8.85 -18.05
C TYR A 514 16.75 7.85 -18.76
N ALA A 515 18.05 8.12 -18.76
CA ALA A 515 19.00 7.02 -18.81
C ALA A 515 19.16 6.58 -17.35
N PRO A 516 18.83 5.32 -16.98
CA PRO A 516 18.91 4.89 -15.60
C PRO A 516 20.29 5.18 -15.01
N GLY A 517 20.34 5.91 -13.89
CA GLY A 517 21.59 6.36 -13.26
C GLY A 517 22.15 7.73 -13.69
N PHE A 518 21.48 8.48 -14.59
CA PHE A 518 21.86 9.85 -14.95
C PHE A 518 20.78 10.86 -14.54
N SER A 519 21.11 11.78 -13.63
CA SER A 519 20.25 12.89 -13.25
C SER A 519 20.31 13.99 -14.31
N LEU A 520 19.44 13.93 -15.32
CA LEU A 520 19.11 15.08 -16.15
C LEU A 520 17.84 15.71 -15.61
N ASP A 521 17.81 17.05 -15.51
CA ASP A 521 16.65 17.81 -15.03
C ASP A 521 15.42 17.48 -15.90
N CYS A 522 14.56 16.60 -15.39
CA CYS A 522 13.31 16.22 -16.03
C CYS A 522 12.29 17.32 -15.73
N VAL A 523 11.93 18.14 -16.70
CA VAL A 523 10.75 18.99 -16.61
C VAL A 523 9.57 18.17 -17.12
N PRO A 524 8.61 17.79 -16.26
CA PRO A 524 7.41 17.07 -16.71
C PRO A 524 6.72 17.89 -17.80
N TRP A 525 6.50 17.28 -18.96
CA TRP A 525 5.83 17.98 -20.05
C TRP A 525 4.33 17.78 -19.91
N ASP A 526 3.63 18.82 -19.46
CA ASP A 526 2.17 18.83 -19.49
C ASP A 526 1.72 19.06 -20.94
N LEU A 527 1.26 17.98 -21.58
CA LEU A 527 0.70 18.00 -22.93
C LEU A 527 -0.41 19.05 -23.06
N ALA A 528 -1.24 19.24 -22.02
CA ALA A 528 -2.35 20.19 -22.08
C ALA A 528 -1.87 21.65 -22.19
N SER A 529 -0.72 21.96 -21.58
CA SER A 529 -0.13 23.30 -21.61
C SER A 529 0.71 23.57 -22.87
N SER A 530 1.17 22.52 -23.54
CA SER A 530 2.19 22.60 -24.59
C SER A 530 1.63 22.79 -26.00
N PHE A 531 0.33 22.55 -26.20
CA PHE A 531 -0.32 22.74 -27.49
C PHE A 531 -1.23 23.97 -27.49
N PRO A 532 -1.00 24.95 -28.38
CA PRO A 532 -1.99 25.99 -28.61
C PRO A 532 -3.28 25.35 -29.10
N THR A 533 -4.38 25.64 -28.40
CA THR A 533 -5.75 25.24 -28.78
C THR A 533 -5.97 25.53 -30.26
N GLY A 534 -6.12 24.50 -31.09
CA GLY A 534 -6.43 24.64 -32.53
C GLY A 534 -5.43 24.03 -33.52
N SER A 535 -4.36 23.35 -33.08
CA SER A 535 -3.52 22.53 -33.97
C SER A 535 -3.77 21.04 -33.72
N GLY A 536 -4.23 20.31 -34.75
CA GLY A 536 -4.38 18.86 -34.67
C GLY A 536 -3.00 18.21 -34.54
N ALA A 537 -2.72 17.58 -33.40
CA ALA A 537 -1.51 16.81 -33.18
C ALA A 537 -1.90 15.36 -32.96
N THR A 538 -1.25 14.44 -33.67
CA THR A 538 -1.53 13.01 -33.48
C THR A 538 -0.53 12.46 -32.48
N VAL A 539 -1.04 11.87 -31.39
CA VAL A 539 -0.23 11.12 -30.43
C VAL A 539 -0.46 9.64 -30.73
N GLU A 540 0.60 8.95 -31.14
CA GLU A 540 0.63 7.51 -31.35
C GLU A 540 1.23 6.86 -30.09
N ILE A 541 0.50 5.95 -29.44
CA ILE A 541 1.03 5.21 -28.29
C ILE A 541 1.49 3.83 -28.76
N THR A 542 2.76 3.52 -28.55
CA THR A 542 3.37 2.22 -28.82
C THR A 542 3.53 1.46 -27.50
N PRO A 543 2.76 0.37 -27.29
CA PRO A 543 2.94 -0.53 -26.15
C PRO A 543 4.39 -1.04 -26.06
N GLN A 544 4.96 -1.04 -24.86
CA GLN A 544 6.27 -1.65 -24.59
C GLN A 544 6.18 -2.62 -23.41
N SER A 545 6.83 -3.77 -23.55
CA SER A 545 6.96 -4.75 -22.46
C SER A 545 8.23 -4.52 -21.63
N PHE A 546 9.24 -3.88 -22.21
CA PHE A 546 10.48 -3.54 -21.52
C PHE A 546 11.19 -2.46 -22.34
N GLU A 547 12.29 -1.95 -21.78
CA GLU A 547 13.12 -0.95 -22.44
C GLU A 547 14.58 -1.19 -22.12
N VAL A 548 15.41 -1.22 -23.15
CA VAL A 548 16.86 -1.48 -23.04
C VAL A 548 17.63 -0.21 -23.29
N TYR A 549 18.58 0.11 -22.41
CA TYR A 549 19.51 1.21 -22.59
C TYR A 549 20.95 0.70 -22.69
N THR A 550 21.72 1.36 -23.55
CA THR A 550 23.17 1.30 -23.50
C THR A 550 23.71 2.72 -23.44
N TRP A 551 24.30 3.08 -22.31
CA TRP A 551 24.66 4.45 -22.00
C TRP A 551 23.43 5.39 -22.05
N ILE A 552 23.43 6.43 -22.88
CA ILE A 552 22.26 7.30 -23.09
C ILE A 552 21.38 6.86 -24.27
N HIS A 553 21.76 5.79 -24.96
CA HIS A 553 21.06 5.33 -26.16
C HIS A 553 19.95 4.36 -25.75
N ARG A 554 18.73 4.89 -25.84
CA ARG A 554 17.47 4.15 -25.68
C ARG A 554 17.31 3.11 -26.78
N ASP A 555 16.66 2.00 -26.44
CA ASP A 555 16.32 0.89 -27.32
C ASP A 555 17.55 0.40 -28.12
N SER A 556 18.71 0.31 -27.45
CA SER A 556 19.93 -0.10 -28.12
C SER A 556 20.87 -0.89 -27.22
N HIS A 557 21.60 -1.80 -27.85
CA HIS A 557 22.74 -2.48 -27.23
C HIS A 557 23.84 -2.75 -28.24
N HIS A 558 25.06 -2.96 -27.72
CA HIS A 558 26.19 -3.32 -28.58
C HIS A 558 25.86 -4.59 -29.38
N PRO A 559 26.29 -4.72 -30.65
CA PRO A 559 26.04 -5.91 -31.45
C PRO A 559 26.63 -7.19 -30.84
N ASP A 560 27.65 -7.06 -29.98
CA ASP A 560 28.24 -8.19 -29.26
C ASP A 560 27.61 -8.44 -27.88
N HIS A 561 26.58 -7.69 -27.52
CA HIS A 561 25.78 -7.95 -26.33
C HIS A 561 24.51 -8.71 -26.69
N ARG A 562 24.07 -9.54 -25.75
CA ARG A 562 22.78 -10.22 -25.79
C ARG A 562 22.08 -10.09 -24.46
N VAL A 563 20.81 -9.69 -24.50
CA VAL A 563 19.91 -9.69 -23.35
C VAL A 563 18.86 -10.77 -23.61
N THR A 564 18.71 -11.69 -22.66
CA THR A 564 17.72 -12.78 -22.74
C THR A 564 16.79 -12.70 -21.54
N ILE A 565 15.48 -12.60 -21.80
CA ILE A 565 14.42 -12.58 -20.80
C ILE A 565 13.68 -13.91 -20.89
N THR A 566 13.71 -14.69 -19.83
CA THR A 566 13.01 -15.98 -19.75
C THR A 566 12.10 -16.04 -18.55
N PHE A 567 11.13 -16.94 -18.61
CA PHE A 567 10.10 -17.09 -17.60
C PHE A 567 9.96 -18.52 -17.12
N ASP A 568 9.43 -18.64 -15.92
CA ASP A 568 9.02 -19.88 -15.30
C ASP A 568 7.67 -19.67 -14.61
N ALA A 569 6.92 -20.75 -14.43
CA ALA A 569 5.61 -20.74 -13.81
C ALA A 569 5.48 -21.92 -12.85
N ALA A 570 4.75 -21.72 -11.75
CA ALA A 570 4.51 -22.77 -10.76
C ALA A 570 3.03 -22.83 -10.37
N PRO A 571 2.46 -24.02 -10.14
CA PRO A 571 1.15 -24.15 -9.54
C PRO A 571 1.22 -23.75 -8.06
N ARG A 572 0.05 -23.69 -7.42
CA ARG A 572 -0.08 -23.31 -6.02
C ARG A 572 -0.18 -24.55 -5.13
N LEU A 573 0.58 -24.59 -4.05
CA LEU A 573 0.45 -25.56 -2.96
C LEU A 573 -0.77 -25.24 -2.07
N PRO A 574 -1.30 -26.20 -1.30
CA PRO A 574 -2.43 -25.95 -0.38
C PRO A 574 -2.20 -24.80 0.63
N ASN A 575 -0.95 -24.54 1.01
CA ASN A 575 -0.56 -23.44 1.90
C ASN A 575 -0.42 -22.08 1.18
N GLY A 576 -0.80 -22.01 -0.10
CA GLY A 576 -0.73 -20.79 -0.89
C GLY A 576 0.64 -20.44 -1.45
N GLN A 577 1.68 -21.24 -1.23
CA GLN A 577 3.03 -21.01 -1.77
C GLN A 577 3.19 -21.60 -3.19
N PRO A 578 4.20 -21.19 -3.98
CA PRO A 578 4.53 -21.85 -5.25
C PRO A 578 5.01 -23.28 -5.03
N ASP A 579 4.56 -24.20 -5.88
CA ASP A 579 5.09 -25.57 -5.95
C ASP A 579 6.31 -25.62 -6.87
N GLU A 580 7.50 -25.42 -6.30
CA GLU A 580 8.76 -25.45 -7.05
C GLU A 580 9.14 -26.85 -7.57
N THR A 581 8.42 -27.90 -7.18
CA THR A 581 8.65 -29.26 -7.70
C THR A 581 7.90 -29.53 -9.00
N MET A 582 6.88 -28.72 -9.30
CA MET A 582 6.04 -28.84 -10.50
C MET A 582 6.09 -27.57 -11.36
N THR A 583 7.27 -26.95 -11.50
CA THR A 583 7.42 -25.78 -12.35
C THR A 583 7.31 -26.13 -13.83
N TYR A 584 7.00 -25.13 -14.66
CA TYR A 584 7.10 -25.26 -16.12
C TYR A 584 8.52 -25.66 -16.52
N SER A 585 9.53 -25.03 -15.90
CA SER A 585 10.94 -25.28 -16.17
C SER A 585 11.42 -26.69 -15.82
N ALA A 586 10.78 -27.36 -14.85
CA ALA A 586 11.12 -28.74 -14.49
C ALA A 586 10.83 -29.73 -15.63
N THR A 587 9.87 -29.43 -16.51
CA THR A 587 9.50 -30.30 -17.65
C THR A 587 10.03 -29.77 -18.97
N ASN A 588 9.97 -28.46 -19.20
CA ASN A 588 10.20 -27.85 -20.50
C ASN A 588 11.45 -26.94 -20.55
N GLY A 589 12.08 -26.68 -19.39
CA GLY A 589 13.05 -25.60 -19.26
C GLY A 589 12.40 -24.21 -19.18
N TRP A 590 13.22 -23.20 -18.92
CA TRP A 590 12.77 -21.81 -18.97
C TRP A 590 12.40 -21.42 -20.40
N THR A 591 11.37 -20.60 -20.57
CA THR A 591 10.87 -20.20 -21.90
C THR A 591 10.98 -18.69 -22.11
N GLY A 592 11.33 -18.27 -23.32
CA GLY A 592 11.27 -16.86 -23.73
C GLY A 592 9.87 -16.39 -24.12
N ASP A 593 8.95 -17.34 -24.34
CA ASP A 593 7.58 -17.10 -24.78
C ASP A 593 6.60 -17.34 -23.62
N VAL A 594 6.28 -16.28 -22.89
CA VAL A 594 5.34 -16.32 -21.76
C VAL A 594 3.93 -16.76 -22.18
N THR A 595 3.57 -16.67 -23.48
CA THR A 595 2.26 -17.11 -23.96
C THR A 595 2.07 -18.62 -23.81
N GLN A 596 3.15 -19.40 -23.67
CA GLN A 596 3.11 -20.83 -23.40
C GLN A 596 2.50 -21.17 -22.03
N PHE A 597 2.42 -20.20 -21.11
CA PHE A 597 1.71 -20.35 -19.85
C PHE A 597 0.21 -20.12 -20.00
N SER A 598 -0.22 -19.50 -21.10
CA SER A 598 -1.62 -19.19 -21.33
C SER A 598 -2.43 -20.48 -21.41
N GLY A 599 -3.54 -20.53 -20.68
CA GLY A 599 -4.29 -21.76 -20.57
C GLY A 599 -3.72 -22.75 -19.55
N GLY A 600 -2.67 -22.45 -18.79
CA GLY A 600 -2.22 -23.29 -17.68
C GLY A 600 -2.92 -22.97 -16.36
N ASP A 601 -2.81 -23.87 -15.39
CA ASP A 601 -3.24 -23.65 -13.98
C ASP A 601 -2.04 -23.17 -13.15
N TRP A 602 -1.46 -22.05 -13.59
CA TRP A 602 -0.29 -21.46 -12.96
C TRP A 602 -0.72 -20.46 -11.89
N GLY A 603 -0.32 -20.69 -10.65
CA GLY A 603 -0.58 -19.77 -9.54
C GLY A 603 0.47 -18.67 -9.44
N PHE A 604 1.66 -18.92 -9.97
CA PHE A 604 2.83 -18.06 -9.87
C PHE A 604 3.60 -17.99 -11.19
N ILE A 605 4.22 -16.85 -11.43
CA ILE A 605 5.21 -16.64 -12.48
C ILE A 605 6.46 -16.00 -11.88
N ARG A 606 7.61 -16.21 -12.51
CA ARG A 606 8.82 -15.43 -12.26
C ARG A 606 9.57 -15.24 -13.55
N PHE A 607 10.51 -14.30 -13.56
CA PHE A 607 11.38 -14.06 -14.70
C PHE A 607 12.85 -14.12 -14.32
N GLU A 608 13.68 -14.41 -15.30
CA GLU A 608 15.13 -14.33 -15.23
C GLU A 608 15.64 -13.53 -16.42
N VAL A 609 16.53 -12.58 -16.16
CA VAL A 609 17.22 -11.80 -17.20
C VAL A 609 18.69 -12.17 -17.18
N GLN A 610 19.16 -12.68 -18.32
CA GLN A 610 20.56 -12.95 -18.57
C GLN A 610 21.15 -11.84 -19.44
N PHE A 611 22.30 -11.34 -19.01
CA PHE A 611 23.15 -10.42 -19.78
C PHE A 611 24.39 -11.19 -20.21
N GLU A 612 24.61 -11.27 -21.51
CA GLU A 612 25.82 -11.81 -22.13
C GLU A 612 26.53 -10.64 -22.83
N LEU A 613 27.68 -10.25 -22.30
CA LEU A 613 28.42 -9.04 -22.67
C LEU A 613 29.54 -9.32 -23.69
N ASP A 614 29.74 -10.58 -24.08
CA ASP A 614 30.84 -11.03 -24.96
C ASP A 614 30.35 -12.25 -25.76
N VAL A 615 29.37 -12.02 -26.64
CA VAL A 615 28.77 -13.10 -27.47
C VAL A 615 29.80 -13.68 -28.43
N SER A 616 30.77 -12.87 -28.89
CA SER A 616 31.82 -13.28 -29.81
C SER A 616 32.94 -14.08 -29.14
N GLY A 617 33.11 -13.94 -27.83
CA GLY A 617 34.19 -14.53 -27.04
C GLY A 617 35.54 -13.84 -27.26
N ASP A 618 35.55 -12.61 -27.78
CA ASP A 618 36.77 -11.82 -28.00
C ASP A 618 37.19 -10.96 -26.79
N GLY A 619 36.36 -10.97 -25.75
CA GLY A 619 36.56 -10.31 -24.47
C GLY A 619 35.85 -8.97 -24.42
N TYR A 620 35.04 -8.77 -23.38
CA TYR A 620 34.34 -7.52 -23.13
C TYR A 620 35.27 -6.30 -23.13
N GLN A 621 34.94 -5.28 -23.94
CA GLN A 621 35.64 -4.01 -23.93
C GLN A 621 34.90 -2.99 -23.06
N ALA A 622 35.61 -2.28 -22.19
CA ALA A 622 35.02 -1.26 -21.31
C ALA A 622 34.28 -0.12 -22.04
N LEU A 623 34.51 0.05 -23.35
CA LEU A 623 33.80 1.00 -24.20
C LEU A 623 32.42 0.50 -24.66
N GLU A 624 32.18 -0.81 -24.63
CA GLU A 624 30.94 -1.42 -25.14
C GLU A 624 29.77 -1.25 -24.16
N ARG A 625 30.06 -1.05 -22.87
CA ARG A 625 29.14 -0.74 -21.75
C ARG A 625 27.97 -1.72 -21.61
N SER A 626 27.83 -2.31 -20.43
CA SER A 626 26.73 -3.25 -20.15
C SER A 626 25.35 -2.64 -20.48
N PRO A 627 24.49 -3.36 -21.23
CA PRO A 627 23.13 -2.93 -21.43
C PRO A 627 22.36 -3.03 -20.11
N VAL A 628 21.36 -2.18 -19.95
CA VAL A 628 20.51 -2.13 -18.77
C VAL A 628 19.05 -2.25 -19.19
N LEU A 629 18.22 -2.88 -18.36
CA LEU A 629 16.76 -2.92 -18.53
C LEU A 629 16.14 -1.93 -17.54
N ASP A 630 15.36 -0.98 -18.05
CA ASP A 630 14.72 0.07 -17.24
C ASP A 630 13.48 -0.44 -16.50
N PHE A 631 12.64 -1.21 -17.18
CA PHE A 631 11.47 -1.86 -16.59
C PHE A 631 11.18 -3.19 -17.29
N LEU A 632 10.40 -4.03 -16.64
CA LEU A 632 9.75 -5.20 -17.23
C LEU A 632 8.25 -5.17 -16.92
N LYS A 633 7.43 -5.33 -17.96
CA LYS A 633 5.98 -5.34 -17.92
C LYS A 633 5.48 -6.60 -18.64
N VAL A 634 4.78 -7.46 -17.90
CA VAL A 634 4.10 -8.64 -18.42
C VAL A 634 2.60 -8.45 -18.23
N PRO A 635 1.87 -8.02 -19.27
CA PRO A 635 0.42 -7.96 -19.25
C PRO A 635 -0.23 -9.33 -19.02
N ILE A 636 -1.30 -9.33 -18.23
CA ILE A 636 -2.08 -10.50 -17.85
C ILE A 636 -3.55 -10.18 -18.12
N ASP A 637 -4.20 -10.99 -18.95
CA ASP A 637 -5.62 -10.86 -19.27
C ASP A 637 -6.40 -12.08 -18.76
N PHE A 638 -7.44 -11.80 -17.97
CA PHE A 638 -8.28 -12.78 -17.26
C PHE A 638 -9.67 -12.94 -17.91
N ARG A 639 -9.79 -12.73 -19.23
CA ARG A 639 -11.06 -12.82 -19.99
C ARG A 639 -11.34 -14.16 -20.66
#